data_AF-A0A2G6GH56-F1
#
_entry.id   AF-A0A2G6GH56-F1
#
_cell.length_a   1.000
_cell.length_b   1.000
_cell.length_c   1.000
_cell.angle_alpha   90.00
_cell.angle_beta   90.00
_cell.angle_gamma   90.00
#
_symmetry.space_group_name_H-M   'P 1'
#
loop_
_entity.id
_entity.type
_entity.pdbx_description
1 polymer ?
#
loop_
_entity_poly.entity_id
_entity_poly.type
_entity_poly.pdbx_seq_one_letter_code
_entity_poly.pdbx_strand_id
1 'polypeptide(L)'
;MPNDFIFRDSLTQTDPELDKLLKRENQRQDNSIILIASESEAPAAVREAMSSQFGNIYAEGYPREAGRRHTEKRILDVDYELALYRRNSDPRYYKGVEYADILEALTRRRAAELFAANGISASKLYVNVQPLSGAPANSAVYTALLQPGDTIMGLNLNDGGHLSHGSRVNRSGKQYKGVPYFVNTETNELDYEAIEAQALANKPHIIVAGFSAYSKIVDWQRFRDIADKVNAYLLADISHISGLVAAGLHPSPIGIADVVMTTTHKSLCGPRGAMLMTHKRDIAQKIDSAVFPGEQGGPHLNTMAALAVALKLAHTDTFRALQQRILDNARQLSLKLEEAGIRTVGGPSENHTLLIDTKSVTRGKSKLSGDMAARILDVAGIVVNRNTIPGDKGALNPTGLRLGTVWISQLGFGEEEVDLLAEAIAGTLKSCQPYSYQLLGGKVERRAKVDPIALNSARDIVRKLRHVKTEAGARIVEIRGKSAQALLNYALTSDVLSLAVDETQSTHIYGPDLDLEAILFRNDVNLYHLLFTDVEDARKTAVWLSDLSDGYVEFSDLYALLPGPVAIKMIAPENLLEKGAEAVMGGVLELAHTLGKKEKAEAFADTKPFFIGSEKREGSEALPAFSWEEPEDPPMKRTKLYDTHVELGGRMIPFGGYEMPVWYSSVSEEHAAVRQAAGLFDATHMGVFDASGEHVVEFLNTVTTNDVRALRVGQSHYTYFMFPDGSVVDDLMVYRLSEERFLLVVNASNNDKDWAWLNAVNEGQVMIDEKRPFSRIQHPVTLRDLRDPAHGDECRVDMPLQGPKALDIVLAMCEDPAFAQRLKKLRWAGVTQGTLGEFDVIISRTGYTGERIAFEIFVHPDQSPALWQAILAAGEPFGVKPCGLAARDSTRTEAGLPLYGHELAGEHNLNPADAGFGSYVKLWKPFFIGRDAFITEQEARKRKVVRFRMDEKGVRRPETGDPIMDWRGKVIGTVTSCAIDREGYLLGLGLVPTSIKRKDKLYIYQLGGGQRNLRVPKAIKTGARMPMPDAASILTRFPQK
;
A
#
# COMPACT_ATOMS: atom_id res chain seq x y z
N MET A 1 27.84 39.66 28.90
CA MET A 1 27.82 40.99 28.27
C MET A 1 26.45 41.16 27.60
N PRO A 2 25.77 42.30 27.66
CA PRO A 2 24.41 42.44 27.12
C PRO A 2 24.30 42.35 25.58
N ASN A 3 25.44 42.40 24.86
CA ASN A 3 25.51 42.41 23.39
C ASN A 3 26.22 41.18 22.81
N ASP A 4 26.20 40.02 23.47
CA ASP A 4 26.75 38.80 22.87
C ASP A 4 25.71 38.08 21.98
N PHE A 5 26.19 37.30 21.01
CA PHE A 5 25.36 36.58 20.04
C PHE A 5 24.95 35.18 20.54
N ILE A 6 24.94 34.95 21.85
CA ILE A 6 24.61 33.64 22.43
C ILE A 6 23.11 33.59 22.72
N PHE A 7 22.40 32.72 21.99
CA PHE A 7 20.99 32.43 22.26
C PHE A 7 20.86 31.63 23.57
N ARG A 8 20.08 32.15 24.51
CA ARG A 8 19.88 31.56 25.85
C ARG A 8 18.44 31.17 26.14
N ASP A 9 17.54 31.39 25.18
CA ASP A 9 16.13 31.07 25.31
C ASP A 9 15.93 29.55 25.36
N SER A 10 14.89 29.12 26.07
CA SER A 10 14.46 27.72 26.07
C SER A 10 13.84 27.33 24.72
N LEU A 11 13.67 26.03 24.48
CA LEU A 11 12.98 25.54 23.29
C LEU A 11 11.55 26.09 23.19
N THR A 12 10.79 26.12 24.29
CA THR A 12 9.42 26.65 24.30
C THR A 12 9.34 28.13 23.89
N GLN A 13 10.38 28.93 24.20
CA GLN A 13 10.45 30.33 23.78
C GLN A 13 10.90 30.48 22.33
N THR A 14 11.81 29.62 21.86
CA THR A 14 12.42 29.72 20.53
C THR A 14 11.56 29.08 19.44
N ASP A 15 11.00 27.90 19.72
CA ASP A 15 10.21 27.09 18.80
C ASP A 15 9.08 26.35 19.56
N PRO A 16 7.98 27.05 19.89
CA PRO A 16 6.86 26.46 20.63
C PRO A 16 6.13 25.35 19.85
N GLU A 17 6.17 25.34 18.52
CA GLU A 17 5.54 24.29 17.71
C GLU A 17 6.33 22.99 17.77
N LEU A 18 7.67 23.05 17.73
CA LEU A 18 8.51 21.89 17.97
C LEU A 18 8.37 21.36 19.41
N ASP A 19 8.28 22.23 20.42
CA ASP A 19 8.03 21.83 21.81
C ASP A 19 6.70 21.05 21.95
N LYS A 20 5.63 21.51 21.29
CA LYS A 20 4.35 20.77 21.22
C LYS A 20 4.51 19.40 20.56
N LEU A 21 5.29 19.29 19.49
CA LEU A 21 5.54 18.01 18.81
C LEU A 21 6.30 17.03 19.72
N LEU A 22 7.34 17.49 20.43
CA LEU A 22 8.09 16.66 21.38
C LEU A 22 7.18 16.16 22.52
N LYS A 23 6.32 17.02 23.05
CA LYS A 23 5.32 16.64 24.07
C LYS A 23 4.34 15.57 23.56
N ARG A 24 3.93 15.64 22.28
CA ARG A 24 3.06 14.61 21.67
C ARG A 24 3.76 13.27 21.52
N GLU A 25 5.05 13.25 21.15
CA GLU A 25 5.80 11.98 21.11
C GLU A 25 5.98 11.38 22.50
N ASN A 26 6.26 12.20 23.52
CA ASN A 26 6.30 11.73 24.91
C ASN A 26 4.95 11.10 25.31
N GLN A 27 3.85 11.80 25.03
CA GLN A 27 2.50 11.29 25.31
C GLN A 27 2.19 9.99 24.55
N ARG A 28 2.65 9.84 23.30
CA ARG A 28 2.50 8.60 22.53
C ARG A 28 3.25 7.44 23.20
N GLN A 29 4.48 7.67 23.65
CA GLN A 29 5.28 6.66 24.37
C GLN A 29 4.64 6.30 25.70
N ASP A 30 4.11 7.28 26.44
CA ASP A 30 3.44 7.05 27.72
C ASP A 30 2.16 6.22 27.54
N ASN A 31 1.41 6.46 26.46
CA ASN A 31 0.09 5.85 26.23
C ASN A 31 0.13 4.53 25.44
N SER A 32 1.29 4.11 24.93
CA SER A 32 1.43 2.90 24.10
C SER A 32 2.25 1.81 24.78
N ILE A 33 2.08 0.57 24.34
CA ILE A 33 2.95 -0.56 24.70
C ILE A 33 3.99 -0.75 23.59
N ILE A 34 5.24 -0.45 23.87
CA ILE A 34 6.33 -0.56 22.89
C ILE A 34 7.00 -1.93 23.02
N LEU A 35 6.93 -2.73 21.95
CA LEU A 35 7.54 -4.05 21.83
C LEU A 35 8.56 -4.13 20.69
N ILE A 36 9.04 -2.98 20.21
CA ILE A 36 10.14 -2.94 19.25
C ILE A 36 11.41 -3.46 19.95
N ALA A 37 11.88 -4.64 19.57
CA ALA A 37 13.01 -5.32 20.21
C ALA A 37 14.31 -4.51 20.29
N SER A 38 14.47 -3.50 19.45
CA SER A 38 15.65 -2.63 19.41
C SER A 38 15.47 -1.29 20.14
N GLU A 39 14.33 -1.06 20.78
CA GLU A 39 14.04 0.17 21.51
C GLU A 39 14.13 -0.03 23.02
N SER A 40 14.51 1.04 23.71
CA SER A 40 14.54 1.15 25.16
C SER A 40 14.37 2.62 25.54
N GLU A 41 13.97 2.87 26.77
CA GLU A 41 13.96 4.21 27.34
C GLU A 41 15.33 4.52 27.97
N ALA A 42 15.99 5.59 27.50
CA ALA A 42 17.23 6.05 28.12
C ALA A 42 16.92 6.72 29.49
N PRO A 43 17.61 6.32 30.59
CA PRO A 43 17.41 6.91 31.92
C PRO A 43 17.54 8.44 31.91
N ALA A 44 16.81 9.13 32.79
CA ALA A 44 16.82 10.59 32.86
C ALA A 44 18.24 11.18 32.96
N ALA A 45 19.12 10.60 33.78
CA ALA A 45 20.52 11.03 33.90
C ALA A 45 21.34 10.85 32.61
N VAL A 46 21.00 9.86 31.78
CA VAL A 46 21.62 9.65 30.45
C VAL A 46 21.16 10.76 29.50
N ARG A 47 19.87 11.12 29.51
CA ARG A 47 19.32 12.24 28.72
C ARG A 47 19.87 13.60 29.16
N GLU A 48 20.04 13.82 30.46
CA GLU A 48 20.66 15.03 31.02
C GLU A 48 22.12 15.17 30.55
N ALA A 49 22.90 14.10 30.61
CA ALA A 49 24.28 14.12 30.10
C ALA A 49 24.36 14.39 28.58
N MET A 50 23.35 13.93 27.82
CA MET A 50 23.23 14.20 26.37
C MET A 50 23.10 15.68 26.05
N SER A 51 22.40 16.45 26.88
CA SER A 51 22.18 17.89 26.69
C SER A 51 23.29 18.75 27.28
N SER A 52 24.42 18.15 27.70
CA SER A 52 25.55 18.89 28.26
C SER A 52 26.35 19.67 27.20
N GLN A 53 27.12 20.67 27.67
CA GLN A 53 27.98 21.49 26.80
C GLN A 53 29.15 20.73 26.17
N PHE A 54 29.37 19.45 26.51
CA PHE A 54 30.34 18.60 25.81
C PHE A 54 30.05 18.51 24.30
N GLY A 55 28.82 18.75 23.86
CA GLY A 55 28.47 18.82 22.44
C GLY A 55 29.18 19.94 21.65
N ASN A 56 29.75 20.93 22.34
CA ASN A 56 30.47 22.04 21.72
C ASN A 56 31.96 21.75 21.47
N ILE A 57 32.50 20.65 22.02
CA ILE A 57 33.94 20.40 22.07
C ILE A 57 34.37 19.51 20.90
N TYR A 58 35.40 19.95 20.17
CA TYR A 58 36.01 19.20 19.08
C TYR A 58 37.29 18.50 19.59
N ALA A 59 37.30 17.16 19.61
CA ALA A 59 38.38 16.38 20.23
C ALA A 59 38.88 15.24 19.33
N GLU A 60 39.29 15.55 18.11
CA GLU A 60 39.88 14.55 17.19
C GLU A 60 41.14 13.88 17.76
N GLY A 61 41.24 12.57 17.54
CA GLY A 61 42.24 11.69 18.14
C GLY A 61 41.73 10.97 19.39
N TYR A 62 42.68 10.48 20.20
CA TYR A 62 42.40 9.64 21.38
C TYR A 62 43.14 10.17 22.63
N PRO A 63 42.66 9.87 23.85
CA PRO A 63 43.41 10.12 25.08
C PRO A 63 44.70 9.32 25.14
N ARG A 64 45.58 9.67 26.07
CA ARG A 64 46.81 8.91 26.33
C ARG A 64 46.52 7.44 26.64
N GLU A 65 47.25 6.55 25.97
CA GLU A 65 47.07 5.09 26.08
C GLU A 65 47.26 4.55 27.51
N ALA A 66 48.08 5.19 28.35
CA ALA A 66 48.26 4.80 29.75
C ALA A 66 46.97 4.90 30.56
N GLY A 67 46.11 5.89 30.26
CA GLY A 67 44.87 6.16 30.98
C GLY A 67 43.89 4.99 30.98
N ARG A 68 43.91 4.15 29.93
CA ARG A 68 43.11 2.91 29.83
C ARG A 68 43.31 1.95 31.01
N ARG A 69 44.52 1.92 31.58
CA ARG A 69 44.87 0.97 32.67
C ARG A 69 44.61 1.55 34.06
N HIS A 70 44.35 2.85 34.15
CA HIS A 70 44.05 3.51 35.42
C HIS A 70 42.68 3.06 35.95
N THR A 71 42.53 3.13 37.27
CA THR A 71 41.23 2.94 37.94
C THR A 71 40.37 4.18 37.72
N GLU A 72 39.04 4.04 37.86
CA GLU A 72 38.14 5.22 37.81
C GLU A 72 38.58 6.32 38.76
N LYS A 73 38.95 5.98 40.00
CA LYS A 73 39.44 6.94 41.00
C LYS A 73 40.63 7.75 40.51
N ARG A 74 41.57 7.09 39.80
CA ARG A 74 42.76 7.77 39.27
C ARG A 74 42.40 8.64 38.06
N ILE A 75 41.52 8.17 37.17
CA ILE A 75 41.04 8.94 36.01
C ILE A 75 40.30 10.20 36.46
N LEU A 76 39.51 10.10 37.53
CA LEU A 76 38.72 11.18 38.12
C LEU A 76 39.51 12.09 39.07
N ASP A 77 40.82 11.88 39.22
CA ASP A 77 41.71 12.86 39.86
C ASP A 77 41.95 14.01 38.88
N VAL A 78 40.93 14.86 38.75
CA VAL A 78 40.87 15.94 37.76
C VAL A 78 42.06 16.88 37.93
N ASP A 79 42.42 17.24 39.17
CA ASP A 79 43.54 18.14 39.43
C ASP A 79 44.86 17.57 38.93
N TYR A 80 45.10 16.27 39.16
CA TYR A 80 46.28 15.60 38.64
C TYR A 80 46.26 15.51 37.12
N GLU A 81 45.14 15.12 36.51
CA GLU A 81 45.03 15.02 35.04
C GLU A 81 45.20 16.39 34.36
N LEU A 82 44.69 17.47 34.96
CA LEU A 82 44.93 18.84 34.50
C LEU A 82 46.41 19.23 34.60
N ALA A 83 47.07 18.91 35.71
CA ALA A 83 48.51 19.14 35.86
C ALA A 83 49.31 18.37 34.81
N LEU A 84 48.94 17.12 34.57
CA LEU A 84 49.58 16.25 33.58
C LEU A 84 49.37 16.76 32.15
N TYR A 85 48.16 17.23 31.83
CA TYR A 85 47.79 17.85 30.55
C TYR A 85 48.59 19.14 30.32
N ARG A 86 48.61 20.07 31.29
CA ARG A 86 49.37 21.32 31.18
C ARG A 86 50.86 21.08 31.01
N ARG A 87 51.40 20.05 31.67
CA ARG A 87 52.84 19.72 31.60
C ARG A 87 53.24 19.04 30.30
N ASN A 88 52.45 18.08 29.82
CA ASN A 88 52.88 17.16 28.75
C ASN A 88 51.94 17.17 27.53
N SER A 89 50.91 18.03 27.50
CA SER A 89 49.86 18.07 26.48
C SER A 89 49.15 16.72 26.27
N ASP A 90 48.54 16.48 25.12
CA ASP A 90 47.88 15.22 24.78
C ASP A 90 48.14 14.86 23.29
N PRO A 91 47.81 13.63 22.86
CA PRO A 91 47.98 13.21 21.48
C PRO A 91 46.83 13.66 20.56
N ARG A 92 45.90 14.50 21.03
CA ARG A 92 44.80 15.03 20.21
C ARG A 92 45.26 16.13 19.28
N TYR A 93 44.52 16.28 18.18
CA TYR A 93 44.76 17.28 17.14
C TYR A 93 44.43 18.70 17.60
N TYR A 94 43.43 18.84 18.49
CA TYR A 94 42.99 20.09 19.09
C TYR A 94 43.34 20.14 20.57
N LYS A 95 43.53 21.35 21.11
CA LYS A 95 43.79 21.60 22.54
C LYS A 95 42.56 22.24 23.21
N GLY A 96 42.55 22.31 24.55
CA GLY A 96 41.36 22.70 25.33
C GLY A 96 40.38 21.54 25.54
N VAL A 97 40.91 20.32 25.56
CA VAL A 97 40.18 19.05 25.58
C VAL A 97 40.50 18.20 26.81
N GLU A 98 41.12 18.81 27.83
CA GLU A 98 41.54 18.15 29.07
C GLU A 98 40.41 17.33 29.74
N TYR A 99 39.19 17.87 29.77
CA TYR A 99 38.03 17.18 30.34
C TYR A 99 37.45 16.13 29.39
N ALA A 100 37.62 16.30 28.08
CA ALA A 100 37.23 15.29 27.10
C ALA A 100 38.11 14.04 27.22
N ASP A 101 39.41 14.21 27.48
CA ASP A 101 40.33 13.11 27.75
C ASP A 101 39.96 12.30 28.99
N ILE A 102 39.64 13.00 30.09
CA ILE A 102 39.16 12.37 31.33
C ILE A 102 37.87 11.60 31.06
N LEU A 103 36.91 12.23 30.37
CA LEU A 103 35.62 11.63 30.04
C LEU A 103 35.80 10.37 29.18
N GLU A 104 36.57 10.43 28.11
CA GLU A 104 36.77 9.30 27.22
C GLU A 104 37.53 8.15 27.91
N ALA A 105 38.56 8.47 28.70
CA ALA A 105 39.27 7.46 29.49
C ALA A 105 38.32 6.77 30.49
N LEU A 106 37.46 7.54 31.17
CA LEU A 106 36.47 7.02 32.11
C LEU A 106 35.47 6.09 31.41
N THR A 107 34.91 6.52 30.27
CA THR A 107 33.94 5.72 29.51
C THR A 107 34.55 4.42 29.01
N ARG A 108 35.77 4.48 28.45
CA ARG A 108 36.52 3.28 28.04
C ARG A 108 36.78 2.35 29.22
N ARG A 109 37.13 2.91 30.38
CA ARG A 109 37.39 2.12 31.59
C ARG A 109 36.15 1.40 32.09
N ARG A 110 35.02 2.11 32.19
CA ARG A 110 33.72 1.53 32.58
C ARG A 110 33.28 0.40 31.68
N ALA A 111 33.40 0.60 30.37
CA ALA A 111 33.08 -0.44 29.39
C ALA A 111 34.01 -1.65 29.54
N ALA A 112 35.32 -1.41 29.71
CA ALA A 112 36.28 -2.49 29.89
C ALA A 112 36.03 -3.31 31.16
N GLU A 113 35.63 -2.67 32.27
CA GLU A 113 35.26 -3.34 33.51
C GLU A 113 33.94 -4.11 33.38
N LEU A 114 32.96 -3.53 32.69
CA LEU A 114 31.64 -4.14 32.51
C LEU A 114 31.70 -5.43 31.67
N PHE A 115 32.50 -5.44 30.61
CA PHE A 115 32.54 -6.55 29.64
C PHE A 115 33.72 -7.52 29.85
N ALA A 116 34.56 -7.32 30.86
CA ALA A 116 35.64 -8.25 31.20
C ALA A 116 35.07 -9.65 31.48
N ALA A 117 35.44 -10.65 30.68
CA ALA A 117 34.95 -12.02 30.77
C ALA A 117 35.99 -13.02 30.26
N ASN A 118 35.75 -14.32 30.49
CA ASN A 118 36.57 -15.43 29.99
C ASN A 118 38.08 -15.27 30.27
N GLY A 119 38.42 -14.77 31.46
CA GLY A 119 39.82 -14.55 31.88
C GLY A 119 40.48 -13.28 31.31
N ILE A 120 39.79 -12.51 30.47
CA ILE A 120 40.25 -11.21 29.97
C ILE A 120 39.88 -10.11 30.97
N SER A 121 40.86 -9.64 31.74
CA SER A 121 40.68 -8.49 32.64
C SER A 121 40.42 -7.19 31.89
N ALA A 122 39.77 -6.21 32.52
CA ALA A 122 39.57 -4.85 31.99
C ALA A 122 40.87 -4.21 31.48
N SER A 123 42.01 -4.46 32.15
CA SER A 123 43.31 -3.93 31.74
C SER A 123 43.87 -4.50 30.43
N LYS A 124 43.33 -5.64 29.96
CA LYS A 124 43.68 -6.31 28.72
C LYS A 124 42.62 -6.11 27.62
N LEU A 125 41.51 -5.47 27.95
CA LEU A 125 40.44 -5.18 27.01
C LEU A 125 40.61 -3.76 26.46
N TYR A 126 40.72 -3.65 25.14
CA TYR A 126 40.77 -2.38 24.42
C TYR A 126 39.35 -2.03 23.99
N VAL A 127 38.92 -0.82 24.31
CA VAL A 127 37.59 -0.33 23.97
C VAL A 127 37.72 1.00 23.23
N ASN A 128 37.04 1.08 22.09
CA ASN A 128 36.78 2.31 21.36
C ASN A 128 35.29 2.66 21.51
N VAL A 129 35.02 3.88 22.01
CA VAL A 129 33.68 4.38 22.36
C VAL A 129 33.23 5.53 21.47
N GLN A 130 33.98 5.82 20.41
CA GLN A 130 33.69 6.89 19.46
C GLN A 130 32.73 6.53 18.30
N PRO A 131 32.48 5.26 17.92
CA PRO A 131 31.58 4.95 16.82
C PRO A 131 30.17 5.54 17.01
N LEU A 132 29.69 6.29 16.01
CA LEU A 132 28.44 7.05 16.08
C LEU A 132 27.20 6.15 16.17
N SER A 133 27.25 4.94 15.62
CA SER A 133 26.19 3.93 15.70
C SER A 133 26.70 2.56 15.24
N GLY A 134 25.84 1.53 15.26
CA GLY A 134 26.23 0.15 14.96
C GLY A 134 26.68 -0.08 13.51
N ALA A 135 26.01 0.51 12.52
CA ALA A 135 26.40 0.32 11.11
C ALA A 135 27.75 0.99 10.76
N PRO A 136 28.03 2.24 11.19
CA PRO A 136 29.38 2.81 11.11
C PRO A 136 30.43 2.00 11.88
N ALA A 137 30.09 1.47 13.07
CA ALA A 137 31.02 0.65 13.85
C ALA A 137 31.42 -0.64 13.09
N ASN A 138 30.46 -1.36 12.52
CA ASN A 138 30.75 -2.52 11.66
C ASN A 138 31.57 -2.11 10.43
N SER A 139 31.28 -0.96 9.83
CA SER A 139 32.05 -0.46 8.68
C SER A 139 33.50 -0.18 9.06
N ALA A 140 33.75 0.43 10.23
CA ALA A 140 35.11 0.65 10.73
C ALA A 140 35.86 -0.67 10.98
N VAL A 141 35.19 -1.73 11.47
CA VAL A 141 35.81 -3.07 11.59
C VAL A 141 36.22 -3.62 10.22
N TYR A 142 35.35 -3.49 9.22
CA TYR A 142 35.67 -3.96 7.87
C TYR A 142 36.81 -3.15 7.25
N THR A 143 36.79 -1.82 7.38
CA THR A 143 37.88 -0.94 6.95
C THR A 143 39.19 -1.25 7.66
N ALA A 144 39.16 -1.65 8.93
CA ALA A 144 40.35 -2.03 9.71
C ALA A 144 40.97 -3.36 9.27
N LEU A 145 40.15 -4.33 8.84
CA LEU A 145 40.56 -5.74 8.74
C LEU A 145 40.50 -6.30 7.31
N LEU A 146 39.78 -5.66 6.39
CA LEU A 146 39.49 -6.17 5.05
C LEU A 146 39.97 -5.21 3.97
N GLN A 147 40.08 -5.74 2.75
CA GLN A 147 40.19 -4.99 1.52
C GLN A 147 38.87 -5.03 0.72
N PRO A 148 38.54 -3.99 -0.05
CA PRO A 148 37.39 -4.06 -0.96
C PRO A 148 37.48 -5.28 -1.88
N GLY A 149 36.37 -6.02 -2.00
CA GLY A 149 36.31 -7.30 -2.71
C GLY A 149 36.49 -8.55 -1.85
N ASP A 150 37.02 -8.41 -0.62
CA ASP A 150 37.12 -9.52 0.33
C ASP A 150 35.75 -10.12 0.64
N THR A 151 35.75 -11.36 1.15
CA THR A 151 34.51 -12.10 1.42
C THR A 151 34.07 -11.93 2.87
N ILE A 152 32.83 -11.49 3.08
CA ILE A 152 32.16 -11.40 4.39
C ILE A 152 31.12 -12.50 4.47
N MET A 153 31.12 -13.27 5.56
CA MET A 153 30.07 -14.25 5.85
C MET A 153 29.21 -13.80 7.03
N GLY A 154 27.89 -13.78 6.88
CA GLY A 154 26.96 -13.29 7.92
C GLY A 154 25.57 -13.93 7.82
N LEU A 155 24.76 -13.84 8.88
CA LEU A 155 23.41 -14.41 8.89
C LEU A 155 22.54 -13.76 7.79
N ASN A 156 21.78 -14.57 7.06
CA ASN A 156 20.85 -14.08 6.05
C ASN A 156 19.85 -13.09 6.66
N LEU A 157 19.57 -11.99 5.95
CA LEU A 157 18.64 -10.96 6.42
C LEU A 157 17.23 -11.50 6.69
N ASN A 158 16.75 -12.45 5.87
CA ASN A 158 15.43 -13.03 6.04
C ASN A 158 15.35 -13.97 7.26
N ASP A 159 16.49 -14.52 7.67
CA ASP A 159 16.64 -15.45 8.79
C ASP A 159 17.05 -14.74 10.09
N GLY A 160 17.05 -13.40 10.08
CA GLY A 160 17.28 -12.59 11.26
C GLY A 160 18.64 -11.91 11.36
N GLY A 161 19.44 -11.93 10.30
CA GLY A 161 20.67 -11.15 10.18
C GLY A 161 20.43 -9.64 10.12
N HIS A 162 21.50 -8.85 10.12
CA HIS A 162 21.42 -7.39 9.99
C HIS A 162 21.91 -6.91 8.62
N LEU A 163 21.43 -5.74 8.17
CA LEU A 163 21.84 -5.13 6.90
C LEU A 163 23.36 -4.97 6.76
N SER A 164 24.08 -4.69 7.85
CA SER A 164 25.52 -4.48 7.84
C SER A 164 26.36 -5.77 7.82
N HIS A 165 25.74 -6.95 7.73
CA HIS A 165 26.44 -8.25 7.78
C HIS A 165 26.69 -8.84 6.38
N GLY A 166 26.87 -7.98 5.36
CA GLY A 166 27.14 -8.41 3.97
C GLY A 166 25.91 -8.38 3.05
N SER A 167 24.83 -7.70 3.43
CA SER A 167 23.64 -7.59 2.57
C SER A 167 23.91 -6.77 1.30
N ARG A 168 23.47 -7.28 0.14
CA ARG A 168 23.70 -6.66 -1.19
C ARG A 168 23.17 -5.23 -1.33
N VAL A 169 22.20 -4.84 -0.50
CA VAL A 169 21.62 -3.49 -0.52
C VAL A 169 22.39 -2.48 0.36
N ASN A 170 23.22 -2.98 1.29
CA ASN A 170 24.02 -2.18 2.20
C ASN A 170 25.47 -2.01 1.69
N ARG A 171 26.20 -1.01 2.20
CA ARG A 171 27.63 -0.79 1.89
C ARG A 171 28.47 -2.06 2.09
N SER A 172 28.19 -2.85 3.14
CA SER A 172 28.87 -4.13 3.40
C SER A 172 28.77 -5.13 2.25
N GLY A 173 27.62 -5.29 1.60
CA GLY A 173 27.49 -6.17 0.42
C GLY A 173 27.74 -5.48 -0.92
N LYS A 174 27.94 -4.15 -0.94
CA LYS A 174 28.36 -3.40 -2.14
C LYS A 174 29.87 -3.34 -2.29
N GLN A 175 30.60 -3.23 -1.18
CA GLN A 175 32.06 -3.13 -1.17
C GLN A 175 32.76 -4.50 -1.02
N TYR A 176 32.08 -5.47 -0.40
CA TYR A 176 32.63 -6.79 -0.12
C TYR A 176 31.72 -7.88 -0.72
N LYS A 177 32.27 -9.06 -0.95
CA LYS A 177 31.51 -10.22 -1.42
C LYS A 177 30.76 -10.85 -0.24
N GLY A 178 29.47 -10.52 -0.11
CA GLY A 178 28.60 -11.10 0.92
C GLY A 178 28.17 -12.54 0.63
N VAL A 179 28.45 -13.46 1.56
CA VAL A 179 28.03 -14.87 1.56
C VAL A 179 27.13 -15.10 2.78
N PRO A 180 25.84 -15.44 2.60
CA PRO A 180 24.95 -15.68 3.74
C PRO A 180 25.16 -17.08 4.33
N TYR A 181 25.01 -17.19 5.64
CA TYR A 181 24.61 -18.44 6.29
C TYR A 181 23.17 -18.35 6.81
N PHE A 182 22.58 -19.47 7.21
CA PHE A 182 21.13 -19.61 7.43
C PHE A 182 20.84 -20.27 8.77
N VAL A 183 19.57 -20.20 9.20
CA VAL A 183 19.03 -21.07 10.25
C VAL A 183 18.49 -22.35 9.62
N ASN A 184 18.42 -23.42 10.40
CA ASN A 184 17.72 -24.64 10.02
C ASN A 184 16.22 -24.32 9.85
N THR A 185 15.61 -24.70 8.73
CA THR A 185 14.22 -24.32 8.42
C THR A 185 13.17 -25.02 9.27
N GLU A 186 13.52 -26.13 9.92
CA GLU A 186 12.63 -26.91 10.79
C GLU A 186 12.73 -26.40 12.23
N THR A 187 13.94 -26.33 12.77
CA THR A 187 14.17 -25.91 14.17
C THR A 187 14.19 -24.39 14.34
N ASN A 188 14.52 -23.63 13.30
CA ASN A 188 14.78 -22.18 13.33
C ASN A 188 15.98 -21.78 14.20
N GLU A 189 16.93 -22.71 14.39
CA GLU A 189 18.19 -22.49 15.10
C GLU A 189 19.36 -22.39 14.13
N LEU A 190 20.47 -21.79 14.54
CA LEU A 190 21.68 -21.73 13.73
C LEU A 190 22.21 -23.15 13.42
N ASP A 191 22.38 -23.46 12.14
CA ASP A 191 22.90 -24.75 11.69
C ASP A 191 24.42 -24.65 11.56
N TYR A 192 25.14 -24.97 12.64
CA TYR A 192 26.60 -24.77 12.72
C TYR A 192 27.37 -25.65 11.74
N GLU A 193 26.85 -26.83 11.41
CA GLU A 193 27.41 -27.74 10.41
C GLU A 193 27.30 -27.14 9.01
N ALA A 194 26.13 -26.59 8.66
CA ALA A 194 25.94 -25.89 7.39
C ALA A 194 26.76 -24.58 7.33
N ILE A 195 26.85 -23.84 8.42
CA ILE A 195 27.70 -22.64 8.54
C ILE A 195 29.17 -23.02 8.28
N GLU A 196 29.66 -24.10 8.88
CA GLU A 196 31.01 -24.61 8.66
C GLU A 196 31.25 -24.98 7.20
N ALA A 197 30.32 -25.72 6.59
CA ALA A 197 30.41 -26.10 5.18
C ALA A 197 30.46 -24.87 4.26
N GLN A 198 29.65 -23.84 4.53
CA GLN A 198 29.69 -22.57 3.79
C GLN A 198 31.01 -21.83 3.96
N ALA A 199 31.56 -21.81 5.18
CA ALA A 199 32.85 -21.20 5.44
C ALA A 199 33.96 -21.91 4.65
N LEU A 200 34.03 -23.24 4.70
CA LEU A 200 35.03 -24.03 3.98
C LEU A 200 34.96 -23.84 2.46
N ALA A 201 33.74 -23.77 1.92
CA ALA A 201 33.52 -23.59 0.48
C ALA A 201 33.89 -22.18 -0.01
N ASN A 202 33.61 -21.14 0.79
CA ASN A 202 33.75 -19.74 0.35
C ASN A 202 34.99 -19.03 0.88
N LYS A 203 35.67 -19.60 1.89
CA LYS A 203 36.87 -19.06 2.55
C LYS A 203 36.72 -17.56 2.89
N PRO A 204 35.74 -17.20 3.74
CA PRO A 204 35.52 -15.80 4.10
C PRO A 204 36.73 -15.22 4.83
N HIS A 205 36.94 -13.92 4.69
CA HIS A 205 37.99 -13.20 5.42
C HIS A 205 37.49 -12.79 6.82
N ILE A 206 36.18 -12.62 6.97
CA ILE A 206 35.53 -12.40 8.26
C ILE A 206 34.20 -13.15 8.32
N ILE A 207 33.93 -13.72 9.49
CA ILE A 207 32.64 -14.29 9.86
C ILE A 207 32.00 -13.35 10.89
N VAL A 208 30.80 -12.88 10.59
CA VAL A 208 30.01 -12.01 11.47
C VAL A 208 28.97 -12.86 12.20
N ALA A 209 29.23 -13.12 13.47
CA ALA A 209 28.32 -13.80 14.37
C ALA A 209 27.46 -12.76 15.12
N GLY A 210 26.29 -12.47 14.58
CA GLY A 210 25.35 -11.52 15.19
C GLY A 210 24.02 -11.50 14.47
N PHE A 211 23.02 -10.91 15.11
CA PHE A 211 21.64 -10.96 14.64
C PHE A 211 20.82 -9.75 15.08
N SER A 212 19.72 -9.53 14.37
CA SER A 212 18.66 -8.59 14.72
C SER A 212 17.36 -9.29 15.13
N ALA A 213 17.13 -10.51 14.67
CA ALA A 213 15.90 -11.25 14.90
C ALA A 213 16.17 -12.75 15.07
N TYR A 214 16.75 -13.13 16.21
CA TYR A 214 17.03 -14.51 16.58
C TYR A 214 16.83 -14.65 18.09
N SER A 215 16.05 -15.63 18.53
CA SER A 215 15.56 -15.74 19.90
C SER A 215 16.37 -16.67 20.80
N LYS A 216 17.40 -17.34 20.26
CA LYS A 216 18.20 -18.35 20.98
C LYS A 216 19.58 -17.83 21.37
N ILE A 217 20.26 -18.62 22.20
CA ILE A 217 21.65 -18.38 22.59
C ILE A 217 22.59 -18.75 21.42
N VAL A 218 23.64 -17.94 21.24
CA VAL A 218 24.68 -18.20 20.25
C VAL A 218 25.85 -18.96 20.89
N ASP A 219 26.32 -20.00 20.21
CA ASP A 219 27.55 -20.71 20.55
C ASP A 219 28.75 -19.97 19.95
N TRP A 220 29.37 -19.12 20.77
CA TRP A 220 30.53 -18.33 20.36
C TRP A 220 31.76 -19.19 20.08
N GLN A 221 31.93 -20.30 20.81
CA GLN A 221 33.09 -21.17 20.63
C GLN A 221 32.99 -21.92 19.31
N ARG A 222 31.79 -22.39 18.94
CA ARG A 222 31.58 -23.03 17.65
C ARG A 222 31.89 -22.08 16.48
N PHE A 223 31.51 -20.81 16.57
CA PHE A 223 31.91 -19.80 15.57
C PHE A 223 33.42 -19.57 15.52
N ARG A 224 34.11 -19.56 16.65
CA ARG A 224 35.58 -19.46 16.72
C ARG A 224 36.25 -20.64 16.01
N ASP A 225 35.82 -21.86 16.31
CA ASP A 225 36.35 -23.08 15.70
C ASP A 225 36.18 -23.06 14.17
N ILE A 226 35.03 -22.59 13.68
CA ILE A 226 34.77 -22.43 12.24
C ILE A 226 35.69 -21.37 11.64
N ALA A 227 35.82 -20.21 12.28
CA ALA A 227 36.69 -19.13 11.81
C ALA A 227 38.16 -19.57 11.74
N ASP A 228 38.64 -20.34 12.71
CA ASP A 228 40.01 -20.88 12.73
C ASP A 228 40.26 -21.86 11.58
N LYS A 229 39.30 -22.73 11.24
CA LYS A 229 39.42 -23.68 10.11
C LYS A 229 39.65 -23.01 8.76
N VAL A 230 39.16 -21.78 8.58
CA VAL A 230 39.29 -21.02 7.33
C VAL A 230 40.21 -19.81 7.45
N ASN A 231 40.87 -19.63 8.60
CA ASN A 231 41.72 -18.47 8.91
C ASN A 231 40.99 -17.12 8.72
N ALA A 232 39.73 -17.05 9.18
CA ALA A 232 38.91 -15.84 9.15
C ALA A 232 38.97 -15.10 10.50
N TYR A 233 38.76 -13.78 10.45
CA TYR A 233 38.41 -13.01 11.63
C TYR A 233 36.99 -13.37 12.12
N LEU A 234 36.77 -13.36 13.43
CA LEU A 234 35.45 -13.47 14.04
C LEU A 234 35.02 -12.12 14.61
N LEU A 235 33.96 -11.56 14.04
CA LEU A 235 33.26 -10.39 14.55
C LEU A 235 31.97 -10.83 15.26
N ALA A 236 31.90 -10.66 16.58
CA ALA A 236 30.67 -10.84 17.34
C ALA A 236 29.91 -9.52 17.45
N ASP A 237 28.73 -9.42 16.83
CA ASP A 237 27.85 -8.26 16.95
C ASP A 237 26.76 -8.56 17.99
N ILE A 238 26.99 -8.11 19.23
CA ILE A 238 26.12 -8.35 20.38
C ILE A 238 25.10 -7.24 20.60
N SER A 239 24.89 -6.36 19.61
CA SER A 239 24.08 -5.14 19.73
C SER A 239 22.72 -5.32 20.41
N HIS A 240 22.07 -6.44 20.14
CA HIS A 240 20.74 -6.77 20.66
C HIS A 240 20.82 -7.30 22.11
N ILE A 241 21.86 -8.04 22.46
CA ILE A 241 22.00 -8.78 23.73
C ILE A 241 23.05 -8.16 24.68
N SER A 242 23.56 -6.97 24.38
CA SER A 242 24.67 -6.37 25.13
C SER A 242 24.38 -6.11 26.59
N GLY A 243 23.14 -5.75 26.94
CA GLY A 243 22.71 -5.61 28.33
C GLY A 243 22.71 -6.97 29.06
N LEU A 244 22.23 -8.02 28.40
CA LEU A 244 22.21 -9.38 28.94
C LEU A 244 23.63 -9.93 29.15
N VAL A 245 24.53 -9.67 28.20
CA VAL A 245 25.96 -10.02 28.32
C VAL A 245 26.60 -9.25 29.48
N ALA A 246 26.34 -7.95 29.60
CA ALA A 246 26.86 -7.12 30.69
C ALA A 246 26.38 -7.58 32.08
N ALA A 247 25.13 -8.06 32.17
CA ALA A 247 24.56 -8.61 33.40
C ALA A 247 24.98 -10.06 33.72
N GLY A 248 25.74 -10.71 32.84
CA GLY A 248 26.14 -12.11 32.98
C GLY A 248 25.00 -13.11 32.78
N LEU A 249 23.94 -12.72 32.08
CA LEU A 249 22.74 -13.54 31.81
C LEU A 249 22.71 -14.10 30.38
N HIS A 250 23.70 -13.74 29.56
CA HIS A 250 23.94 -14.33 28.25
C HIS A 250 25.45 -14.60 28.10
N PRO A 251 25.88 -15.71 27.45
CA PRO A 251 27.29 -15.99 27.23
C PRO A 251 28.02 -14.82 26.56
N SER A 252 29.24 -14.51 27.03
CA SER A 252 30.07 -13.42 26.52
C SER A 252 31.03 -13.92 25.42
N PRO A 253 31.14 -13.22 24.27
CA PRO A 253 32.12 -13.54 23.23
C PRO A 253 33.52 -12.95 23.50
N ILE A 254 33.72 -12.20 24.60
CA ILE A 254 35.00 -11.59 24.94
C ILE A 254 36.05 -12.67 25.19
N GLY A 255 37.25 -12.52 24.62
CA GLY A 255 38.29 -13.56 24.67
C GLY A 255 38.12 -14.70 23.66
N ILE A 256 36.98 -14.75 22.96
CA ILE A 256 36.68 -15.73 21.90
C ILE A 256 36.72 -15.04 20.53
N ALA A 257 35.93 -13.98 20.35
CA ALA A 257 35.90 -13.19 19.12
C ALA A 257 37.14 -12.27 18.99
N ASP A 258 37.56 -12.03 17.75
CA ASP A 258 38.63 -11.07 17.43
C ASP A 258 38.19 -9.65 17.74
N VAL A 259 36.92 -9.34 17.41
CA VAL A 259 36.27 -8.06 17.68
C VAL A 259 34.86 -8.32 18.19
N VAL A 260 34.46 -7.59 19.23
CA VAL A 260 33.08 -7.52 19.71
C VAL A 260 32.55 -6.12 19.45
N MET A 261 31.46 -6.03 18.68
CA MET A 261 30.75 -4.79 18.40
C MET A 261 29.44 -4.77 19.15
N THR A 262 29.07 -3.60 19.69
CA THR A 262 27.72 -3.40 20.21
C THR A 262 27.22 -1.99 19.98
N THR A 263 25.92 -1.84 19.70
CA THR A 263 25.21 -0.58 19.96
C THR A 263 25.00 -0.35 21.46
N THR A 264 24.75 0.90 21.85
CA THR A 264 24.59 1.28 23.26
C THR A 264 23.15 1.55 23.71
N HIS A 265 22.17 1.53 22.81
CA HIS A 265 20.78 2.01 23.05
C HIS A 265 19.71 0.92 23.07
N LYS A 266 20.07 -0.35 22.87
CA LYS A 266 19.10 -1.47 22.88
C LYS A 266 18.95 -1.99 24.31
N SER A 267 19.21 -3.28 24.56
CA SER A 267 19.19 -3.87 25.91
C SER A 267 20.16 -3.23 26.91
N LEU A 268 21.16 -2.45 26.46
CA LEU A 268 22.04 -1.67 27.36
C LEU A 268 21.38 -0.39 27.90
N CYS A 269 20.25 0.05 27.32
CA CYS A 269 19.48 1.22 27.75
C CYS A 269 20.27 2.55 27.83
N GLY A 270 21.33 2.69 27.03
CA GLY A 270 22.15 3.90 26.94
C GLY A 270 21.76 4.82 25.77
N PRO A 271 22.60 5.81 25.45
CA PRO A 271 22.35 6.72 24.34
C PRO A 271 22.55 6.01 22.99
N ARG A 272 22.07 6.60 21.89
CA ARG A 272 22.43 6.13 20.54
C ARG A 272 23.93 6.33 20.31
N GLY A 273 24.61 5.25 19.94
CA GLY A 273 26.06 5.12 19.85
C GLY A 273 26.46 3.66 19.68
N ALA A 274 27.76 3.39 19.60
CA ALA A 274 28.31 2.04 19.57
C ALA A 274 29.70 1.97 20.22
N MET A 275 30.11 0.74 20.55
CA MET A 275 31.42 0.42 21.10
C MET A 275 32.05 -0.73 20.30
N LEU A 276 33.37 -0.66 20.14
CA LEU A 276 34.19 -1.72 19.59
C LEU A 276 35.17 -2.19 20.66
N MET A 277 35.21 -3.50 20.89
CA MET A 277 36.00 -4.12 21.94
C MET A 277 36.88 -5.22 21.34
N THR A 278 38.13 -5.29 21.78
CA THR A 278 39.04 -6.38 21.42
C THR A 278 40.05 -6.63 22.53
N HIS A 279 40.49 -7.87 22.68
CA HIS A 279 41.58 -8.24 23.58
C HIS A 279 42.94 -8.31 22.85
N LYS A 280 42.95 -8.02 21.53
CA LYS A 280 44.12 -8.06 20.65
C LYS A 280 44.61 -6.64 20.36
N ARG A 281 45.84 -6.34 20.78
CA ARG A 281 46.42 -4.98 20.72
C ARG A 281 46.62 -4.49 19.27
N ASP A 282 47.07 -5.36 18.39
CA ASP A 282 47.30 -5.08 16.97
C ASP A 282 45.98 -4.76 16.25
N ILE A 283 44.90 -5.47 16.58
CA ILE A 283 43.56 -5.18 16.08
C ILE A 283 43.03 -3.85 16.64
N ALA A 284 43.25 -3.58 17.93
CA ALA A 284 42.80 -2.32 18.55
C ALA A 284 43.37 -1.08 17.82
N GLN A 285 44.66 -1.10 17.47
CA GLN A 285 45.31 0.00 16.75
C GLN A 285 44.71 0.21 15.34
N LYS A 286 44.38 -0.89 14.64
CA LYS A 286 43.71 -0.82 13.34
C LYS A 286 42.29 -0.28 13.45
N ILE A 287 41.55 -0.72 14.46
CA ILE A 287 40.18 -0.24 14.74
C ILE A 287 40.20 1.26 15.06
N ASP A 288 41.07 1.71 15.97
CA ASP A 288 41.18 3.12 16.32
C ASP A 288 41.47 3.97 15.06
N SER A 289 42.42 3.53 14.22
CA SER A 289 42.75 4.21 12.95
C SER A 289 41.60 4.21 11.94
N ALA A 290 40.83 3.13 11.88
CA ALA A 290 39.68 3.00 10.99
C ALA A 290 38.46 3.82 11.47
N VAL A 291 38.28 3.98 12.78
CA VAL A 291 37.27 4.90 13.33
C VAL A 291 37.68 6.34 13.07
N PHE A 292 38.90 6.72 13.47
CA PHE A 292 39.49 8.03 13.19
C PHE A 292 40.99 7.89 12.86
N PRO A 293 41.47 8.44 11.72
CA PRO A 293 40.77 9.34 10.79
C PRO A 293 40.00 8.63 9.67
N GLY A 294 39.75 7.32 9.76
CA GLY A 294 39.15 6.53 8.68
C GLY A 294 37.70 6.90 8.34
N GLU A 295 36.75 6.51 9.18
CA GLU A 295 35.30 6.64 8.91
C GLU A 295 34.67 7.90 9.54
N GLN A 296 35.30 8.53 10.53
CA GLN A 296 34.75 9.65 11.30
C GLN A 296 35.76 10.79 11.51
N GLY A 297 35.26 11.99 11.86
CA GLY A 297 36.03 13.15 12.34
C GLY A 297 35.93 13.29 13.86
N GLY A 298 35.61 14.50 14.35
CA GLY A 298 35.45 14.78 15.79
C GLY A 298 34.42 13.86 16.51
N PRO A 299 34.75 13.29 17.69
CA PRO A 299 33.84 12.41 18.44
C PRO A 299 32.71 13.19 19.13
N HIS A 300 31.54 12.55 19.28
CA HIS A 300 30.39 13.13 19.99
C HIS A 300 30.52 12.98 21.51
N LEU A 301 31.16 13.96 22.16
CA LEU A 301 31.51 13.89 23.59
C LEU A 301 30.29 13.92 24.52
N ASN A 302 29.21 14.63 24.18
CA ASN A 302 27.96 14.56 24.95
C ASN A 302 27.33 13.16 24.88
N THR A 303 27.40 12.49 23.72
CA THR A 303 27.03 11.08 23.59
C THR A 303 27.87 10.18 24.47
N MET A 304 29.17 10.45 24.52
CA MET A 304 30.10 9.72 25.38
C MET A 304 29.86 9.95 26.87
N ALA A 305 29.49 11.17 27.29
CA ALA A 305 29.09 11.50 28.67
C ALA A 305 27.88 10.68 29.09
N ALA A 306 26.85 10.65 28.26
CA ALA A 306 25.66 9.83 28.49
C ALA A 306 25.97 8.34 28.52
N LEU A 307 26.88 7.86 27.67
CA LEU A 307 27.35 6.47 27.68
C LEU A 307 28.08 6.15 28.98
N ALA A 308 28.92 7.05 29.49
CA ALA A 308 29.60 6.88 30.77
C ALA A 308 28.62 6.67 31.92
N VAL A 309 27.49 7.39 31.90
CA VAL A 309 26.40 7.23 32.88
C VAL A 309 25.71 5.88 32.69
N ALA A 310 25.34 5.52 31.46
CA ALA A 310 24.70 4.24 31.16
C ALA A 310 25.55 3.04 31.60
N LEU A 311 26.86 3.06 31.33
CA LEU A 311 27.78 2.01 31.76
C LEU A 311 27.92 1.93 33.29
N LYS A 312 27.87 3.07 33.99
CA LYS A 312 27.86 3.09 35.45
C LYS A 312 26.59 2.44 36.01
N LEU A 313 25.44 2.72 35.42
CA LEU A 313 24.16 2.09 35.80
C LEU A 313 24.18 0.59 35.51
N ALA A 314 24.82 0.16 34.42
CA ALA A 314 24.92 -1.24 34.04
C ALA A 314 25.69 -2.12 35.05
N HIS A 315 26.52 -1.53 35.92
CA HIS A 315 27.20 -2.22 37.02
C HIS A 315 26.32 -2.47 38.26
N THR A 316 25.09 -1.98 38.28
CA THR A 316 24.22 -2.06 39.47
C THR A 316 23.40 -3.35 39.51
N ASP A 317 23.08 -3.81 40.72
CA ASP A 317 22.16 -4.95 40.92
C ASP A 317 20.76 -4.67 40.34
N THR A 318 20.32 -3.41 40.37
CA THR A 318 19.06 -2.99 39.74
C THR A 318 19.08 -3.21 38.24
N PHE A 319 20.19 -2.91 37.55
CA PHE A 319 20.31 -3.21 36.12
C PHE A 319 20.32 -4.72 35.87
N ARG A 320 21.03 -5.51 36.69
CA ARG A 320 21.00 -6.97 36.58
C ARG A 320 19.59 -7.54 36.77
N ALA A 321 18.84 -7.03 37.74
CA ALA A 321 17.44 -7.40 37.97
C ALA A 321 16.55 -7.03 36.78
N LEU A 322 16.75 -5.86 36.18
CA LEU A 322 16.07 -5.47 34.93
C LEU A 322 16.38 -6.46 33.80
N GLN A 323 17.65 -6.83 33.59
CA GLN A 323 18.02 -7.79 32.54
C GLN A 323 17.41 -9.19 32.78
N GLN A 324 17.30 -9.63 34.04
CA GLN A 324 16.59 -10.87 34.38
C GLN A 324 15.10 -10.75 34.04
N ARG A 325 14.45 -9.65 34.44
CA ARG A 325 13.04 -9.39 34.13
C ARG A 325 12.77 -9.39 32.62
N ILE A 326 13.69 -8.85 31.82
CA ILE A 326 13.61 -8.87 30.35
C ILE A 326 13.55 -10.30 29.81
N LEU A 327 14.39 -11.22 30.32
CA LEU A 327 14.39 -12.63 29.92
C LEU A 327 13.09 -13.34 30.34
N ASP A 328 12.70 -13.15 31.60
CA ASP A 328 11.51 -13.79 32.17
C ASP A 328 10.26 -13.37 31.39
N ASN A 329 10.11 -12.07 31.12
CA ASN A 329 9.00 -11.52 30.33
C ASN A 329 9.02 -12.02 28.88
N ALA A 330 10.19 -12.13 28.24
CA ALA A 330 10.27 -12.65 26.86
C ALA A 330 9.85 -14.12 26.79
N ARG A 331 10.29 -14.93 27.77
CA ARG A 331 9.90 -16.34 27.89
C ARG A 331 8.40 -16.48 28.16
N GLN A 332 7.86 -15.73 29.12
CA GLN A 332 6.44 -15.76 29.48
C GLN A 332 5.56 -15.32 28.29
N LEU A 333 5.90 -14.23 27.63
CA LEU A 333 5.18 -13.76 26.45
C LEU A 333 5.19 -14.81 25.33
N SER A 334 6.33 -15.50 25.12
CA SER A 334 6.41 -16.59 24.13
C SER A 334 5.43 -17.72 24.48
N LEU A 335 5.45 -18.19 25.74
CA LEU A 335 4.61 -19.28 26.22
C LEU A 335 3.12 -18.93 26.11
N LYS A 336 2.73 -17.73 26.55
CA LYS A 336 1.33 -17.29 26.54
C LYS A 336 0.78 -17.09 25.13
N LEU A 337 1.61 -16.59 24.20
CA LEU A 337 1.22 -16.52 22.80
C LEU A 337 1.03 -17.92 22.20
N GLU A 338 1.89 -18.90 22.53
CA GLU A 338 1.72 -20.28 22.09
C GLU A 338 0.48 -20.96 22.69
N GLU A 339 0.23 -20.79 23.99
CA GLU A 339 -1.00 -21.23 24.67
C GLU A 339 -2.23 -20.62 24.00
N ALA A 340 -2.13 -19.34 23.63
CA ALA A 340 -3.12 -18.64 22.85
C ALA A 340 -3.01 -18.94 21.34
N GLY A 341 -2.37 -20.03 20.90
CA GLY A 341 -2.38 -20.51 19.51
C GLY A 341 -1.67 -19.63 18.47
N ILE A 342 -0.86 -18.67 18.90
CA ILE A 342 0.03 -17.88 18.04
C ILE A 342 1.42 -18.52 18.08
N ARG A 343 1.83 -19.11 16.95
CA ARG A 343 3.13 -19.80 16.86
C ARG A 343 4.29 -18.83 17.04
N THR A 344 5.21 -19.17 17.95
CA THR A 344 6.52 -18.52 18.05
C THR A 344 7.56 -19.26 17.20
N VAL A 345 8.42 -18.53 16.52
CA VAL A 345 9.45 -19.09 15.65
C VAL A 345 10.65 -19.51 16.50
N GLY A 346 10.99 -20.79 16.44
CA GLY A 346 12.03 -21.39 17.30
C GLY A 346 11.54 -21.77 18.70
N GLY A 347 10.26 -21.57 19.04
CA GLY A 347 9.73 -21.83 20.38
C GLY A 347 10.11 -20.73 21.40
N PRO A 348 10.05 -21.02 22.71
CA PRO A 348 10.27 -20.03 23.75
C PRO A 348 11.60 -19.28 23.60
N SER A 349 11.55 -17.96 23.79
CA SER A 349 12.73 -17.11 23.74
C SER A 349 13.72 -17.42 24.86
N GLU A 350 15.01 -17.42 24.54
CA GLU A 350 16.14 -17.48 25.47
C GLU A 350 16.90 -16.15 25.56
N ASN A 351 16.40 -15.11 24.88
CA ASN A 351 16.88 -13.74 24.99
C ASN A 351 15.70 -12.74 25.04
N HIS A 352 15.95 -11.45 24.83
CA HIS A 352 14.91 -10.41 24.89
C HIS A 352 14.00 -10.32 23.66
N THR A 353 14.23 -11.11 22.61
CA THR A 353 13.48 -11.04 21.34
C THR A 353 12.72 -12.33 21.05
N LEU A 354 11.51 -12.21 20.54
CA LEU A 354 10.76 -13.32 19.98
C LEU A 354 10.17 -12.94 18.62
N LEU A 355 9.92 -13.96 17.82
CA LEU A 355 9.33 -13.87 16.50
C LEU A 355 8.03 -14.65 16.50
N ILE A 356 6.96 -14.07 15.96
CA ILE A 356 5.68 -14.76 15.82
C ILE A 356 5.25 -14.84 14.36
N ASP A 357 4.56 -15.94 14.04
CA ASP A 357 4.03 -16.21 12.70
C ASP A 357 2.62 -15.64 12.55
N THR A 358 2.42 -14.75 11.57
CA THR A 358 1.10 -14.21 11.25
C THR A 358 0.40 -14.97 10.13
N LYS A 359 1.11 -15.77 9.32
CA LYS A 359 0.50 -16.47 8.17
C LYS A 359 -0.38 -17.64 8.56
N SER A 360 -0.34 -18.04 9.84
CA SER A 360 -1.27 -18.99 10.44
C SER A 360 -2.68 -18.43 10.54
N VAL A 361 -2.82 -17.10 10.66
CA VAL A 361 -4.11 -16.40 10.59
C VAL A 361 -4.53 -16.33 9.13
N THR A 362 -5.59 -17.06 8.78
CA THR A 362 -6.04 -17.22 7.39
C THR A 362 -7.55 -17.15 7.26
N ARG A 363 -8.01 -16.70 6.09
CA ARG A 363 -9.39 -16.82 5.63
C ARG A 363 -9.38 -17.28 4.18
N GLY A 364 -9.85 -18.50 3.93
CA GLY A 364 -9.72 -19.16 2.63
C GLY A 364 -8.26 -19.25 2.19
N LYS A 365 -7.91 -18.59 1.08
CA LYS A 365 -6.53 -18.57 0.54
C LYS A 365 -5.70 -17.37 1.00
N SER A 366 -6.33 -16.41 1.68
CA SER A 366 -5.70 -15.17 2.14
C SER A 366 -5.07 -15.38 3.52
N LYS A 367 -3.92 -14.75 3.74
CA LYS A 367 -3.15 -14.87 4.98
C LYS A 367 -2.82 -13.48 5.52
N LEU A 368 -2.78 -13.34 6.85
CA LEU A 368 -2.36 -12.11 7.49
C LEU A 368 -0.86 -11.90 7.25
N SER A 369 -0.49 -10.75 6.70
CA SER A 369 0.91 -10.36 6.56
C SER A 369 1.41 -9.68 7.83
N GLY A 370 2.73 -9.72 8.07
CA GLY A 370 3.33 -9.02 9.20
C GLY A 370 3.12 -7.51 9.14
N ASP A 371 3.03 -6.92 7.95
CA ASP A 371 2.75 -5.48 7.82
C ASP A 371 1.34 -5.10 8.30
N MET A 372 0.34 -5.84 7.84
CA MET A 372 -1.06 -5.61 8.25
C MET A 372 -1.23 -5.85 9.75
N ALA A 373 -0.64 -6.94 10.27
CA ALA A 373 -0.67 -7.26 11.70
C ALA A 373 -0.03 -6.15 12.54
N ALA A 374 1.13 -5.62 12.13
CA ALA A 374 1.81 -4.56 12.86
C ALA A 374 0.97 -3.28 12.90
N ARG A 375 0.35 -2.89 11.78
CA ARG A 375 -0.49 -1.68 11.69
C ARG A 375 -1.78 -1.82 12.51
N ILE A 376 -2.40 -3.00 12.52
CA ILE A 376 -3.61 -3.27 13.33
C ILE A 376 -3.27 -3.22 14.83
N LEU A 377 -2.15 -3.81 15.25
CA LEU A 377 -1.68 -3.73 16.64
C LEU A 377 -1.31 -2.29 17.03
N ASP A 378 -0.73 -1.51 16.14
CA ASP A 378 -0.42 -0.09 16.37
C ASP A 378 -1.69 0.73 16.63
N VAL A 379 -2.76 0.48 15.87
CA VAL A 379 -4.10 1.06 16.09
C VAL A 379 -4.69 0.64 17.45
N ALA A 380 -4.29 -0.53 17.99
CA ALA A 380 -4.63 -0.97 19.34
C ALA A 380 -3.76 -0.34 20.44
N GLY A 381 -2.71 0.41 20.08
CA GLY A 381 -1.72 0.97 21.00
C GLY A 381 -0.54 0.05 21.32
N ILE A 382 -0.33 -1.01 20.52
CA ILE A 382 0.75 -1.99 20.68
C ILE A 382 1.73 -1.85 19.51
N VAL A 383 2.90 -1.29 19.79
CA VAL A 383 3.89 -0.94 18.76
C VAL A 383 4.87 -2.09 18.55
N VAL A 384 4.79 -2.72 17.38
CA VAL A 384 5.65 -3.84 16.95
C VAL A 384 6.21 -3.58 15.56
N ASN A 385 7.18 -4.39 15.11
CA ASN A 385 7.66 -4.33 13.72
C ASN A 385 7.35 -5.60 12.94
N ARG A 386 6.94 -5.44 11.68
CA ARG A 386 6.93 -6.54 10.71
C ARG A 386 8.33 -7.14 10.57
N ASN A 387 8.42 -8.44 10.41
CA ASN A 387 9.69 -9.15 10.25
C ASN A 387 9.51 -10.35 9.33
N THR A 388 10.52 -10.66 8.53
CA THR A 388 10.56 -11.94 7.83
C THR A 388 10.75 -13.07 8.84
N ILE A 389 10.21 -14.23 8.53
CA ILE A 389 10.50 -15.47 9.26
C ILE A 389 11.09 -16.48 8.27
N PRO A 390 11.82 -17.51 8.74
CA PRO A 390 12.38 -18.53 7.85
C PRO A 390 11.32 -19.12 6.92
N GLY A 391 11.67 -19.21 5.63
CA GLY A 391 10.77 -19.60 4.53
C GLY A 391 10.12 -18.43 3.77
N ASP A 392 10.26 -17.18 4.24
CA ASP A 392 9.80 -16.02 3.48
C ASP A 392 10.65 -15.76 2.24
N LYS A 393 9.98 -15.36 1.15
CA LYS A 393 10.65 -15.09 -0.14
C LYS A 393 11.36 -13.73 -0.18
N GLY A 394 11.07 -12.83 0.76
CA GLY A 394 11.77 -11.55 0.89
C GLY A 394 11.03 -10.50 1.72
N ALA A 395 11.76 -9.44 2.09
CA ALA A 395 11.33 -8.39 3.02
C ALA A 395 10.13 -7.53 2.59
N LEU A 396 9.70 -7.59 1.32
CA LEU A 396 8.52 -6.87 0.85
C LEU A 396 7.20 -7.57 1.22
N ASN A 397 7.25 -8.86 1.56
CA ASN A 397 6.06 -9.64 1.95
C ASN A 397 6.36 -10.46 3.22
N PRO A 398 6.70 -9.81 4.34
CA PRO A 398 7.02 -10.51 5.58
C PRO A 398 5.78 -11.17 6.16
N THR A 399 5.95 -12.37 6.72
CA THR A 399 4.84 -13.11 7.35
C THR A 399 4.97 -13.27 8.86
N GLY A 400 5.80 -12.46 9.50
CA GLY A 400 5.89 -12.46 10.95
C GLY A 400 5.99 -11.07 11.56
N LEU A 401 5.99 -11.05 12.89
CA LEU A 401 6.26 -9.89 13.72
C LEU A 401 7.46 -10.19 14.60
N ARG A 402 8.27 -9.16 14.87
CA ARG A 402 9.33 -9.23 15.88
C ARG A 402 8.91 -8.39 17.09
N LEU A 403 8.98 -9.02 18.25
CA LEU A 403 8.65 -8.43 19.54
C LEU A 403 9.90 -8.46 20.43
N GLY A 404 10.00 -7.54 21.38
CA GLY A 404 10.97 -7.62 22.45
C GLY A 404 10.52 -6.91 23.72
N THR A 405 11.09 -7.32 24.84
CA THR A 405 10.54 -7.04 26.18
C THR A 405 11.32 -6.00 26.97
N VAL A 406 12.31 -5.34 26.36
CA VAL A 406 13.16 -4.34 27.02
C VAL A 406 12.32 -3.21 27.62
N TRP A 407 11.52 -2.55 26.79
CA TRP A 407 10.74 -1.38 27.21
C TRP A 407 9.70 -1.73 28.29
N ILE A 408 8.88 -2.77 28.09
CA ILE A 408 7.87 -3.17 29.08
C ILE A 408 8.48 -3.57 30.43
N SER A 409 9.70 -4.12 30.41
CA SER A 409 10.41 -4.46 31.65
C SER A 409 10.93 -3.23 32.38
N GLN A 410 11.32 -2.17 31.65
CA GLN A 410 11.66 -0.87 32.26
C GLN A 410 10.44 -0.21 32.92
N LEU A 411 9.24 -0.47 32.39
CA LEU A 411 7.97 -0.03 32.98
C LEU A 411 7.52 -0.87 34.18
N GLY A 412 8.24 -1.94 34.52
CA GLY A 412 7.98 -2.78 35.68
C GLY A 412 7.00 -3.93 35.46
N PHE A 413 6.68 -4.28 34.21
CA PHE A 413 5.75 -5.38 33.92
C PHE A 413 6.26 -6.69 34.55
N GLY A 414 5.38 -7.38 35.28
CA GLY A 414 5.55 -8.74 35.76
C GLY A 414 4.78 -9.74 34.89
N GLU A 415 4.57 -10.94 35.43
CA GLU A 415 3.89 -12.03 34.72
C GLU A 415 2.43 -11.69 34.39
N GLU A 416 1.68 -11.12 35.34
CA GLU A 416 0.26 -10.77 35.13
C GLU A 416 0.06 -9.74 34.01
N GLU A 417 0.92 -8.70 33.95
CA GLU A 417 0.87 -7.71 32.89
C GLU A 417 1.24 -8.30 31.52
N VAL A 418 2.21 -9.22 31.49
CA VAL A 418 2.62 -9.92 30.27
C VAL A 418 1.53 -10.86 29.76
N ASP A 419 0.81 -11.54 30.65
CA ASP A 419 -0.30 -12.42 30.33
C ASP A 419 -1.45 -11.63 29.67
N LEU A 420 -1.83 -10.48 30.26
CA LEU A 420 -2.82 -9.57 29.67
C LEU A 420 -2.37 -9.02 28.31
N LEU A 421 -1.09 -8.69 28.16
CA LEU A 421 -0.55 -8.23 26.89
C LEU A 421 -0.60 -9.34 25.81
N ALA A 422 -0.30 -10.59 26.19
CA ALA A 422 -0.41 -11.73 25.30
C ALA A 422 -1.87 -11.96 24.86
N GLU A 423 -2.83 -11.80 25.77
CA GLU A 423 -4.27 -11.84 25.48
C GLU A 423 -4.66 -10.77 24.45
N ALA A 424 -4.24 -9.52 24.66
CA ALA A 424 -4.53 -8.41 23.74
C ALA A 424 -3.97 -8.66 22.33
N ILE A 425 -2.72 -9.13 22.23
CA ILE A 425 -2.07 -9.43 20.96
C ILE A 425 -2.77 -10.61 20.27
N ALA A 426 -2.94 -11.74 20.97
CA ALA A 426 -3.51 -12.94 20.38
C ALA A 426 -4.98 -12.75 19.99
N GLY A 427 -5.77 -12.07 20.82
CA GLY A 427 -7.17 -11.74 20.56
C GLY A 427 -7.32 -10.90 19.29
N THR A 428 -6.54 -9.82 19.18
CA THR A 428 -6.54 -8.95 18.00
C THR A 428 -6.10 -9.68 16.72
N LEU A 429 -5.01 -10.46 16.79
CA LEU A 429 -4.50 -11.16 15.61
C LEU A 429 -5.44 -12.27 15.14
N LYS A 430 -6.05 -13.03 16.06
CA LYS A 430 -6.98 -14.10 15.71
C LYS A 430 -8.31 -13.60 15.17
N SER A 431 -8.74 -12.41 15.59
CA SER A 431 -9.96 -11.79 15.09
C SER A 431 -9.76 -11.07 13.74
N CYS A 432 -8.53 -11.06 13.22
CA CYS A 432 -8.27 -10.55 11.89
C CYS A 432 -8.87 -11.47 10.82
N GLN A 433 -9.51 -10.87 9.81
CA GLN A 433 -10.04 -11.49 8.61
C GLN A 433 -9.23 -11.04 7.37
N PRO A 434 -8.18 -11.78 6.95
CA PRO A 434 -7.42 -11.45 5.75
C PRO A 434 -8.23 -11.67 4.47
N TYR A 435 -8.11 -10.78 3.50
CA TYR A 435 -8.73 -10.90 2.19
C TYR A 435 -7.84 -10.33 1.09
N SER A 436 -8.22 -10.55 -0.16
CA SER A 436 -7.51 -10.00 -1.29
C SER A 436 -8.43 -9.76 -2.48
N TYR A 437 -8.04 -8.81 -3.32
CA TYR A 437 -8.72 -8.51 -4.57
C TYR A 437 -7.69 -8.18 -5.66
N GLN A 438 -8.10 -8.31 -6.92
CA GLN A 438 -7.23 -8.09 -8.07
C GLN A 438 -7.15 -6.60 -8.40
N LEU A 439 -5.92 -6.13 -8.60
CA LEU A 439 -5.60 -4.83 -9.16
C LEU A 439 -5.19 -4.95 -10.63
N LEU A 440 -5.08 -3.81 -11.29
CA LEU A 440 -4.62 -3.71 -12.67
C LEU A 440 -3.27 -4.42 -12.87
N GLY A 441 -3.13 -5.08 -14.02
CA GLY A 441 -1.91 -5.83 -14.36
C GLY A 441 -1.73 -7.15 -13.61
N GLY A 442 -2.79 -7.69 -12.99
CA GLY A 442 -2.76 -8.98 -12.29
C GLY A 442 -2.08 -8.93 -10.92
N LYS A 443 -1.82 -7.72 -10.39
CA LYS A 443 -1.37 -7.53 -9.00
C LYS A 443 -2.51 -7.93 -8.05
N VAL A 444 -2.15 -8.44 -6.88
CA VAL A 444 -3.10 -8.79 -5.83
C VAL A 444 -2.86 -7.86 -4.66
N GLU A 445 -3.87 -7.10 -4.28
CA GLU A 445 -3.86 -6.32 -3.05
C GLU A 445 -4.27 -7.23 -1.90
N ARG A 446 -3.47 -7.28 -0.83
CA ARG A 446 -3.81 -8.01 0.40
C ARG A 446 -4.25 -7.02 1.44
N ARG A 447 -5.36 -7.32 2.11
CA ARG A 447 -5.95 -6.53 3.19
C ARG A 447 -6.37 -7.44 4.32
N ALA A 448 -6.66 -6.85 5.47
CA ALA A 448 -7.26 -7.56 6.60
C ALA A 448 -8.21 -6.59 7.28
N LYS A 449 -9.37 -7.11 7.69
CA LYS A 449 -10.21 -6.46 8.69
C LYS A 449 -9.94 -7.05 10.06
N VAL A 450 -10.27 -6.34 11.13
CA VAL A 450 -10.24 -6.83 12.51
C VAL A 450 -11.63 -6.64 13.11
N ASP A 451 -12.04 -7.60 13.93
CA ASP A 451 -13.25 -7.47 14.72
C ASP A 451 -13.13 -6.24 15.66
N PRO A 452 -14.06 -5.29 15.60
CA PRO A 452 -13.98 -4.06 16.37
C PRO A 452 -14.10 -4.28 17.89
N ILE A 453 -14.80 -5.33 18.34
CA ILE A 453 -14.92 -5.65 19.77
C ILE A 453 -13.56 -6.13 20.30
N ALA A 454 -12.90 -7.03 19.58
CA ALA A 454 -11.54 -7.48 19.92
C ALA A 454 -10.52 -6.34 19.90
N LEU A 455 -10.60 -5.44 18.91
CA LEU A 455 -9.72 -4.26 18.84
C LEU A 455 -9.91 -3.32 20.04
N ASN A 456 -11.16 -3.06 20.43
CA ASN A 456 -11.46 -2.22 21.58
C ASN A 456 -11.06 -2.89 22.91
N SER A 457 -11.26 -4.20 23.04
CA SER A 457 -10.77 -4.98 24.19
C SER A 457 -9.24 -4.84 24.35
N ALA A 458 -8.48 -4.95 23.25
CA ALA A 458 -7.03 -4.77 23.29
C ALA A 458 -6.64 -3.34 23.71
N ARG A 459 -7.34 -2.31 23.23
CA ARG A 459 -7.12 -0.91 23.65
C ARG A 459 -7.40 -0.71 25.14
N ASP A 460 -8.44 -1.34 25.68
CA ASP A 460 -8.77 -1.23 27.10
C ASP A 460 -7.71 -1.92 27.97
N ILE A 461 -7.17 -3.06 27.53
CA ILE A 461 -6.00 -3.68 28.16
C ILE A 461 -4.80 -2.73 28.12
N VAL A 462 -4.49 -2.13 26.97
CA VAL A 462 -3.37 -1.16 26.85
C VAL A 462 -3.56 0.02 27.78
N ARG A 463 -4.76 0.64 27.82
CA ARG A 463 -5.07 1.75 28.74
C ARG A 463 -4.90 1.36 30.19
N LYS A 464 -5.35 0.16 30.58
CA LYS A 464 -5.19 -0.38 31.93
C LYS A 464 -3.71 -0.54 32.29
N LEU A 465 -2.92 -1.18 31.42
CA LEU A 465 -1.50 -1.43 31.60
C LEU A 465 -0.64 -0.16 31.60
N ARG A 466 -1.10 0.91 30.95
CA ARG A 466 -0.41 2.20 30.88
C ARG A 466 -0.97 3.26 31.84
N HIS A 467 -2.01 2.94 32.60
CA HIS A 467 -2.72 3.86 33.49
C HIS A 467 -3.18 5.15 32.79
N VAL A 468 -3.61 5.04 31.53
CA VAL A 468 -4.08 6.19 30.74
C VAL A 468 -5.39 6.68 31.31
N LYS A 469 -5.43 7.95 31.73
CA LYS A 469 -6.65 8.59 32.23
C LYS A 469 -7.57 8.95 31.05
N THR A 470 -8.86 8.72 31.22
CA THR A 470 -9.91 9.21 30.31
C THR A 470 -10.06 10.73 30.47
N GLU A 471 -10.08 11.47 29.35
CA GLU A 471 -10.33 12.92 29.38
C GLU A 471 -11.78 13.19 29.80
N ALA A 472 -11.97 14.06 30.79
CA ALA A 472 -13.28 14.42 31.33
C ALA A 472 -13.89 15.61 30.55
N GLY A 473 -15.20 15.57 30.29
CA GLY A 473 -15.99 16.73 29.84
C GLY A 473 -16.07 16.98 28.33
N ALA A 474 -15.38 16.18 27.49
CA ALA A 474 -15.47 16.31 26.05
C ALA A 474 -16.69 15.56 25.49
N ARG A 475 -17.78 16.27 25.20
CA ARG A 475 -19.04 15.72 24.65
C ARG A 475 -19.26 16.04 23.16
N ILE A 476 -18.24 16.57 22.50
CA ILE A 476 -18.27 16.93 21.08
C ILE A 476 -17.16 16.19 20.36
N VAL A 477 -17.50 15.58 19.22
CA VAL A 477 -16.54 14.94 18.32
C VAL A 477 -16.33 15.85 17.12
N GLU A 478 -15.14 16.44 16.98
CA GLU A 478 -14.69 17.19 15.80
C GLU A 478 -14.23 16.19 14.73
N ILE A 479 -14.72 16.37 13.49
CA ILE A 479 -14.38 15.58 12.31
C ILE A 479 -13.89 16.53 11.21
N ARG A 480 -12.62 16.39 10.79
CA ARG A 480 -11.99 17.33 9.84
C ARG A 480 -11.24 16.63 8.70
N GLY A 481 -11.45 17.09 7.48
CA GLY A 481 -10.69 16.69 6.30
C GLY A 481 -11.52 16.65 5.02
N LYS A 482 -10.86 16.57 3.86
CA LYS A 482 -11.51 16.55 2.53
C LYS A 482 -12.48 15.38 2.33
N SER A 483 -12.31 14.30 3.08
CA SER A 483 -13.18 13.12 3.02
C SER A 483 -14.23 13.09 4.13
N ALA A 484 -14.32 14.12 4.98
CA ALA A 484 -15.22 14.15 6.14
C ALA A 484 -16.69 13.99 5.71
N GLN A 485 -17.15 14.77 4.73
CA GLN A 485 -18.53 14.67 4.23
C GLN A 485 -18.84 13.27 3.70
N ALA A 486 -17.95 12.69 2.89
CA ALA A 486 -18.16 11.37 2.29
C ALA A 486 -18.07 10.22 3.32
N LEU A 487 -17.18 10.33 4.32
CA LEU A 487 -17.12 9.37 5.44
C LEU A 487 -18.42 9.42 6.24
N LEU A 488 -18.83 10.62 6.66
CA LEU A 488 -20.05 10.83 7.44
C LEU A 488 -21.28 10.41 6.63
N ASN A 489 -21.29 10.65 5.32
CA ASN A 489 -22.36 10.19 4.45
C ASN A 489 -22.50 8.66 4.43
N TYR A 490 -21.48 7.85 4.74
CA TYR A 490 -21.68 6.41 4.89
C TYR A 490 -21.78 5.94 6.34
N ALA A 491 -21.22 6.69 7.28
CA ALA A 491 -21.27 6.34 8.70
C ALA A 491 -22.59 6.73 9.38
N LEU A 492 -23.30 7.72 8.85
CA LEU A 492 -24.49 8.31 9.44
C LEU A 492 -25.76 8.02 8.63
N THR A 493 -26.88 7.93 9.34
CA THR A 493 -28.21 7.64 8.76
C THR A 493 -28.86 8.83 8.06
N SER A 494 -28.53 10.06 8.46
CA SER A 494 -29.05 11.30 7.87
C SER A 494 -28.48 11.57 6.47
N ASP A 495 -29.12 12.46 5.72
CA ASP A 495 -28.58 12.96 4.46
C ASP A 495 -27.50 14.02 4.72
N VAL A 496 -26.25 13.57 4.80
CA VAL A 496 -25.11 14.46 5.09
C VAL A 496 -24.79 15.38 3.91
N LEU A 497 -25.24 15.03 2.69
CA LEU A 497 -24.95 15.81 1.49
C LEU A 497 -25.81 17.08 1.40
N SER A 498 -27.00 17.10 2.00
CA SER A 498 -27.89 18.28 2.01
C SER A 498 -27.54 19.32 3.09
N LEU A 499 -26.69 18.96 4.07
CA LEU A 499 -26.37 19.85 5.18
C LEU A 499 -25.47 21.01 4.73
N ALA A 500 -25.99 22.25 4.75
CA ALA A 500 -25.23 23.43 4.39
C ALA A 500 -24.25 23.85 5.52
N VAL A 501 -23.33 24.76 5.19
CA VAL A 501 -22.43 25.35 6.20
C VAL A 501 -23.26 26.19 7.17
N ASP A 502 -22.91 26.12 8.45
CA ASP A 502 -23.59 26.75 9.59
C ASP A 502 -24.97 26.16 9.92
N GLU A 503 -25.33 25.00 9.36
CA GLU A 503 -26.58 24.29 9.66
C GLU A 503 -26.36 23.03 10.51
N THR A 504 -27.43 22.63 11.21
CA THR A 504 -27.49 21.42 12.03
C THR A 504 -28.59 20.48 11.57
N GLN A 505 -28.37 19.18 11.71
CA GLN A 505 -29.43 18.17 11.54
C GLN A 505 -29.34 17.06 12.60
N SER A 506 -30.48 16.43 12.89
CA SER A 506 -30.50 15.19 13.67
C SER A 506 -29.92 14.04 12.85
N THR A 507 -29.21 13.13 13.50
CA THR A 507 -28.68 11.93 12.86
C THR A 507 -28.62 10.77 13.83
N HIS A 508 -28.49 9.57 13.29
CA HIS A 508 -28.24 8.35 14.06
C HIS A 508 -26.91 7.71 13.65
N ILE A 509 -26.32 6.97 14.57
CA ILE A 509 -25.05 6.24 14.38
C ILE A 509 -25.26 4.78 14.78
N TYR A 510 -24.96 3.88 13.84
CA TYR A 510 -24.87 2.46 14.11
C TYR A 510 -23.41 1.99 14.12
N GLY A 511 -23.13 1.03 14.99
CA GLY A 511 -21.85 0.37 15.12
C GLY A 511 -21.99 -0.87 16.00
N PRO A 512 -20.89 -1.60 16.27
CA PRO A 512 -20.90 -2.84 17.04
C PRO A 512 -21.61 -2.73 18.39
N ASP A 513 -21.32 -1.65 19.14
CA ASP A 513 -21.93 -1.32 20.42
C ASP A 513 -22.59 0.08 20.38
N LEU A 514 -23.03 0.52 19.19
CA LEU A 514 -23.63 1.84 18.99
C LEU A 514 -25.00 1.75 18.35
N ASP A 515 -25.94 2.43 19.00
CA ASP A 515 -27.29 2.71 18.54
C ASP A 515 -27.68 4.07 19.14
N LEU A 516 -27.07 5.13 18.60
CA LEU A 516 -27.00 6.44 19.26
C LEU A 516 -27.53 7.57 18.37
N GLU A 517 -28.32 8.46 18.97
CA GLU A 517 -28.74 9.72 18.38
C GLU A 517 -27.68 10.82 18.61
N ALA A 518 -27.47 11.68 17.63
CA ALA A 518 -26.60 12.84 17.73
C ALA A 518 -27.12 14.02 16.87
N ILE A 519 -26.62 15.23 17.15
CA ILE A 519 -26.75 16.35 16.21
C ILE A 519 -25.46 16.46 15.40
N LEU A 520 -25.58 16.47 14.08
CA LEU A 520 -24.51 16.81 13.17
C LEU A 520 -24.56 18.31 12.88
N PHE A 521 -23.44 18.99 13.08
CA PHE A 521 -23.22 20.39 12.74
C PHE A 521 -22.12 20.50 11.69
N ARG A 522 -22.36 21.25 10.61
CA ARG A 522 -21.33 21.55 9.60
C ARG A 522 -20.83 22.99 9.78
N ASN A 523 -19.64 23.15 10.36
CA ASN A 523 -19.07 24.48 10.62
C ASN A 523 -18.39 25.10 9.41
N ASP A 524 -17.86 24.26 8.52
CA ASP A 524 -17.11 24.69 7.34
C ASP A 524 -17.15 23.56 6.30
N VAL A 525 -16.67 23.81 5.09
CA VAL A 525 -16.66 22.88 3.95
C VAL A 525 -16.11 21.50 4.34
N ASN A 526 -15.08 21.45 5.20
CA ASN A 526 -14.38 20.23 5.60
C ASN A 526 -14.32 20.02 7.13
N LEU A 527 -15.23 20.65 7.88
CA LEU A 527 -15.26 20.62 9.34
C LEU A 527 -16.68 20.36 9.85
N TYR A 528 -16.83 19.25 10.57
CA TYR A 528 -18.08 18.80 11.15
C TYR A 528 -17.91 18.54 12.64
N HIS A 529 -19.01 18.65 13.38
CA HIS A 529 -19.07 18.25 14.77
C HIS A 529 -20.29 17.37 15.02
N LEU A 530 -20.09 16.29 15.78
CA LEU A 530 -21.18 15.51 16.36
C LEU A 530 -21.30 15.87 17.84
N LEU A 531 -22.52 16.23 18.24
CA LEU A 531 -22.85 16.67 19.58
C LEU A 531 -23.66 15.60 20.30
N PHE A 532 -23.22 15.27 21.51
CA PHE A 532 -23.85 14.26 22.38
C PHE A 532 -24.21 14.89 23.72
N THR A 533 -25.19 14.30 24.41
CA THR A 533 -25.50 14.64 25.81
C THR A 533 -24.60 13.93 26.80
N ASP A 534 -24.16 12.72 26.46
CA ASP A 534 -23.29 11.90 27.29
C ASP A 534 -21.85 11.84 26.73
N VAL A 535 -20.86 11.85 27.64
CA VAL A 535 -19.43 11.84 27.28
C VAL A 535 -18.99 10.47 26.79
N GLU A 536 -19.57 9.39 27.32
CA GLU A 536 -19.23 8.03 26.94
C GLU A 536 -19.72 7.72 25.51
N ASP A 537 -20.90 8.22 25.13
CA ASP A 537 -21.42 8.13 23.76
C ASP A 537 -20.55 8.89 22.75
N ALA A 538 -20.11 10.11 23.09
CA ALA A 538 -19.15 10.86 22.27
C ALA A 538 -17.83 10.11 22.11
N ARG A 539 -17.33 9.50 23.20
CA ARG A 539 -16.09 8.73 23.20
C ARG A 539 -16.18 7.49 22.31
N LYS A 540 -17.23 6.69 22.47
CA LYS A 540 -17.46 5.49 21.65
C LYS A 540 -17.60 5.85 20.18
N THR A 541 -18.31 6.94 19.86
CA THR A 541 -18.43 7.43 18.48
C THR A 541 -17.09 7.90 17.92
N ALA A 542 -16.31 8.67 18.67
CA ALA A 542 -14.99 9.13 18.22
C ALA A 542 -14.05 7.96 17.90
N VAL A 543 -14.06 6.92 18.74
CA VAL A 543 -13.31 5.68 18.49
C VAL A 543 -13.82 4.99 17.23
N TRP A 544 -15.13 4.82 17.10
CA TRP A 544 -15.73 4.13 15.94
C TRP A 544 -15.46 4.84 14.61
N LEU A 545 -15.64 6.16 14.55
CA LEU A 545 -15.33 6.93 13.35
C LEU A 545 -13.83 6.90 13.02
N SER A 546 -12.96 6.87 14.04
CA SER A 546 -11.51 6.76 13.84
C SER A 546 -11.16 5.41 13.24
N ASP A 547 -11.76 4.34 13.75
CA ASP A 547 -11.59 2.98 13.24
C ASP A 547 -12.05 2.83 11.79
N LEU A 548 -13.19 3.44 11.45
CA LEU A 548 -13.71 3.49 10.08
C LEU A 548 -12.76 4.26 9.14
N SER A 549 -12.19 5.38 9.60
CA SER A 549 -11.20 6.18 8.87
C SER A 549 -9.86 5.44 8.69
N ASP A 550 -9.40 4.71 9.70
CA ASP A 550 -8.18 3.90 9.65
C ASP A 550 -8.34 2.70 8.70
N GLY A 551 -9.58 2.23 8.53
CA GLY A 551 -9.97 1.28 7.51
C GLY A 551 -9.77 -0.19 7.86
N TYR A 552 -9.41 -0.48 9.11
CA TYR A 552 -9.14 -1.83 9.59
C TYR A 552 -10.32 -2.55 10.20
N VAL A 553 -11.35 -1.86 10.68
CA VAL A 553 -12.49 -2.54 11.29
C VAL A 553 -13.47 -3.08 10.26
N GLU A 554 -14.05 -4.22 10.60
CA GLU A 554 -15.25 -4.75 9.97
C GLU A 554 -16.49 -4.07 10.56
N PHE A 555 -17.52 -3.82 9.73
CA PHE A 555 -18.81 -3.27 10.17
C PHE A 555 -19.99 -4.09 9.63
N SER A 556 -19.99 -4.41 8.33
CA SER A 556 -21.01 -5.26 7.69
C SER A 556 -20.50 -5.99 6.45
N ASP A 557 -19.46 -5.47 5.81
CA ASP A 557 -18.86 -6.01 4.60
C ASP A 557 -17.32 -6.05 4.74
N LEU A 558 -16.74 -7.18 4.35
CA LEU A 558 -15.30 -7.43 4.44
C LEU A 558 -14.45 -6.56 3.52
N TYR A 559 -14.92 -6.31 2.30
CA TYR A 559 -14.19 -5.54 1.29
C TYR A 559 -14.33 -4.05 1.53
N ALA A 560 -15.47 -3.60 2.04
CA ALA A 560 -15.84 -2.20 2.13
C ALA A 560 -14.87 -1.36 2.99
N LEU A 561 -14.59 -0.16 2.50
CA LEU A 561 -13.73 0.84 3.10
C LEU A 561 -14.41 2.19 2.96
N LEU A 562 -14.66 2.85 4.09
CA LEU A 562 -15.20 4.21 4.06
C LEU A 562 -14.12 5.19 3.57
N PRO A 563 -14.52 6.31 2.94
CA PRO A 563 -13.58 7.34 2.49
C PRO A 563 -12.71 7.87 3.64
N GLY A 564 -11.41 8.01 3.41
CA GLY A 564 -10.47 8.53 4.41
C GLY A 564 -9.12 8.94 3.79
N PRO A 565 -8.18 9.47 4.59
CA PRO A 565 -8.25 9.63 6.04
C PRO A 565 -9.03 10.89 6.49
N VAL A 566 -9.61 10.83 7.68
CA VAL A 566 -10.30 11.95 8.35
C VAL A 566 -9.73 12.10 9.77
N ALA A 567 -9.45 13.33 10.17
CA ALA A 567 -8.99 13.61 11.53
C ALA A 567 -10.19 13.68 12.47
N ILE A 568 -10.15 12.92 13.56
CA ILE A 568 -11.23 12.85 14.55
C ILE A 568 -10.66 13.18 15.92
N LYS A 569 -11.33 14.08 16.65
CA LYS A 569 -10.88 14.52 17.96
C LYS A 569 -12.06 14.83 18.86
N MET A 570 -11.96 14.44 20.12
CA MET A 570 -12.88 14.91 21.15
C MET A 570 -12.49 16.32 21.62
N ILE A 571 -13.47 17.21 21.75
CA ILE A 571 -13.27 18.57 22.28
C ILE A 571 -14.32 18.91 23.33
N ALA A 572 -13.89 19.69 24.32
CA ALA A 572 -14.79 20.27 25.30
C ALA A 572 -15.62 21.41 24.68
N PRO A 573 -16.89 21.59 25.08
CA PRO A 573 -17.77 22.63 24.53
C PRO A 573 -17.18 24.04 24.55
N GLU A 574 -16.44 24.39 25.60
CA GLU A 574 -15.78 25.69 25.77
C GLU A 574 -14.77 26.01 24.67
N ASN A 575 -14.12 24.99 24.09
CA ASN A 575 -13.16 25.19 23.01
C ASN A 575 -13.83 25.49 21.65
N LEU A 576 -15.16 25.30 21.56
CA LEU A 576 -15.96 25.71 20.41
C LEU A 576 -16.48 27.15 20.56
N LEU A 577 -16.69 27.61 21.80
CA LEU A 577 -17.20 28.96 22.11
C LEU A 577 -16.22 30.07 21.72
N GLU A 578 -14.92 29.81 21.70
CA GLU A 578 -13.89 30.77 21.25
C GLU A 578 -13.96 31.09 19.74
N LYS A 579 -14.80 30.38 18.96
CA LYS A 579 -14.94 30.53 17.50
C LYS A 579 -16.33 31.01 17.03
N GLY A 580 -17.10 31.73 17.86
CA GLY A 580 -18.34 32.40 17.44
C GLY A 580 -19.56 31.48 17.30
N ALA A 581 -19.95 30.81 18.40
CA ALA A 581 -20.83 29.63 18.38
C ALA A 581 -22.23 29.85 19.03
N GLU A 582 -23.00 30.85 18.60
CA GLU A 582 -24.39 31.03 19.06
C GLU A 582 -25.32 29.88 18.59
N ALA A 583 -25.12 29.37 17.36
CA ALA A 583 -25.88 28.25 16.80
C ALA A 583 -25.63 26.91 17.52
N VAL A 584 -24.43 26.71 18.07
CA VAL A 584 -24.04 25.48 18.80
C VAL A 584 -24.75 25.41 20.14
N MET A 585 -24.84 26.54 20.86
CA MET A 585 -25.61 26.60 22.11
C MET A 585 -27.10 26.35 21.86
N GLY A 586 -27.64 26.86 20.74
CA GLY A 586 -28.98 26.52 20.25
C GLY A 586 -29.16 25.03 20.00
N GLY A 587 -28.27 24.39 19.23
CA GLY A 587 -28.33 22.96 18.89
C GLY A 587 -28.13 22.01 20.09
N VAL A 588 -27.27 22.36 21.05
CA VAL A 588 -27.11 21.59 22.30
C VAL A 588 -28.36 21.70 23.18
N LEU A 589 -28.95 22.89 23.29
CA LEU A 589 -30.21 23.11 24.01
C LEU A 589 -31.37 22.37 23.32
N GLU A 590 -31.42 22.38 21.99
CA GLU A 590 -32.43 21.68 21.22
C GLU A 590 -32.32 20.15 21.36
N LEU A 591 -31.11 19.59 21.28
CA LEU A 591 -30.83 18.17 21.53
C LEU A 591 -31.33 17.73 22.92
N ALA A 592 -31.04 18.53 23.96
CA ALA A 592 -31.51 18.26 25.32
C ALA A 592 -33.05 18.31 25.47
N HIS A 593 -33.75 19.04 24.59
CA HIS A 593 -35.22 19.13 24.56
C HIS A 593 -35.90 18.05 23.70
N THR A 594 -35.15 17.38 22.81
CA THR A 594 -35.65 16.37 21.87
C THR A 594 -35.31 14.92 22.24
N LEU A 595 -34.24 14.69 23.00
CA LEU A 595 -33.83 13.36 23.46
C LEU A 595 -34.95 12.66 24.28
N GLY A 596 -35.30 11.44 23.86
CA GLY A 596 -36.34 10.62 24.50
C GLY A 596 -37.74 10.72 23.88
N LYS A 597 -37.93 11.48 22.79
CA LYS A 597 -39.15 11.45 21.97
C LYS A 597 -38.94 10.45 20.82
N LYS A 598 -39.91 9.55 20.58
CA LYS A 598 -39.90 8.48 19.55
C LYS A 598 -39.20 8.90 18.24
N GLU A 599 -38.50 7.95 17.60
CA GLU A 599 -37.82 8.04 16.28
C GLU A 599 -38.32 9.23 15.44
N LYS A 600 -37.51 10.29 15.34
CA LYS A 600 -37.80 11.36 14.41
C LYS A 600 -37.49 10.88 12.99
N ALA A 601 -38.47 10.91 12.10
CA ALA A 601 -38.28 10.62 10.68
C ALA A 601 -37.14 11.46 10.05
N GLU A 602 -36.84 12.64 10.59
CA GLU A 602 -35.78 13.55 10.13
C GLU A 602 -34.35 13.03 10.40
N ALA A 603 -34.14 12.08 11.32
CA ALA A 603 -32.82 11.53 11.62
C ALA A 603 -32.38 10.41 10.64
N PHE A 604 -33.29 9.92 9.81
CA PHE A 604 -33.08 8.77 8.94
C PHE A 604 -33.43 9.10 7.48
N ALA A 605 -32.42 9.14 6.62
CA ALA A 605 -32.61 9.16 5.18
C ALA A 605 -32.76 7.72 4.67
N ASP A 606 -33.90 7.08 4.96
CA ASP A 606 -34.10 5.65 4.68
C ASP A 606 -33.96 5.29 3.19
N THR A 607 -34.22 6.23 2.27
CA THR A 607 -34.06 6.02 0.82
C THR A 607 -32.61 6.12 0.34
N LYS A 608 -31.67 6.52 1.20
CA LYS A 608 -30.24 6.61 0.86
C LYS A 608 -29.69 5.26 0.42
N PRO A 609 -28.80 5.18 -0.60
CA PRO A 609 -28.31 3.90 -1.10
C PRO A 609 -27.58 3.07 -0.06
N PHE A 610 -26.76 3.71 0.78
CA PHE A 610 -26.01 3.03 1.83
C PHE A 610 -25.73 3.93 3.03
N PHE A 611 -25.82 3.33 4.22
CA PHE A 611 -25.19 3.77 5.45
C PHE A 611 -24.98 2.54 6.35
N ILE A 612 -24.05 2.62 7.29
CA ILE A 612 -23.85 1.55 8.28
C ILE A 612 -25.13 1.39 9.11
N GLY A 613 -25.67 0.16 9.19
CA GLY A 613 -26.93 -0.12 9.89
C GLY A 613 -28.19 -0.03 9.02
N SER A 614 -28.04 0.22 7.71
CA SER A 614 -29.17 0.30 6.77
C SER A 614 -30.03 -0.96 6.69
N GLU A 615 -29.50 -2.12 7.07
CA GLU A 615 -30.22 -3.39 7.19
C GLU A 615 -31.24 -3.43 8.35
N LYS A 616 -31.11 -2.52 9.32
CA LYS A 616 -32.06 -2.39 10.44
C LYS A 616 -33.27 -1.53 10.10
N ARG A 617 -33.28 -0.93 8.91
CA ARG A 617 -34.29 0.05 8.49
C ARG A 617 -35.18 -0.55 7.41
N GLU A 618 -36.48 -0.48 7.63
CA GLU A 618 -37.48 -0.76 6.61
C GLU A 618 -37.75 0.53 5.82
N GLY A 619 -38.07 0.39 4.53
CA GLY A 619 -38.28 1.54 3.66
C GLY A 619 -39.70 1.71 3.16
N SER A 620 -39.85 2.72 2.32
CA SER A 620 -41.09 3.09 1.63
C SER A 620 -41.46 2.11 0.50
N GLU A 621 -42.33 2.54 -0.40
CA GLU A 621 -42.70 1.79 -1.61
C GLU A 621 -41.47 1.42 -2.46
N ALA A 622 -41.44 0.15 -2.91
CA ALA A 622 -40.41 -0.38 -3.79
C ALA A 622 -40.48 0.29 -5.16
N LEU A 623 -39.32 0.66 -5.72
CA LEU A 623 -39.23 1.16 -7.08
C LEU A 623 -39.28 -0.01 -8.07
N PRO A 624 -39.82 0.21 -9.29
CA PRO A 624 -39.82 -0.82 -10.32
C PRO A 624 -38.40 -1.11 -10.81
N ALA A 625 -38.17 -2.34 -11.29
CA ALA A 625 -36.97 -2.64 -12.07
C ALA A 625 -36.95 -1.80 -13.35
N PHE A 626 -35.77 -1.36 -13.77
CA PHE A 626 -35.62 -0.71 -15.08
C PHE A 626 -35.96 -1.70 -16.19
N SER A 627 -36.80 -1.27 -17.12
CA SER A 627 -37.13 -2.02 -18.34
C SER A 627 -36.78 -1.17 -19.55
N TRP A 628 -36.14 -1.79 -20.53
CA TRP A 628 -35.86 -1.19 -21.83
C TRP A 628 -36.40 -2.11 -22.91
N GLU A 629 -37.32 -1.58 -23.71
CA GLU A 629 -37.79 -2.24 -24.91
C GLU A 629 -37.02 -1.66 -26.09
N GLU A 630 -36.21 -2.50 -26.73
CA GLU A 630 -35.52 -2.09 -27.95
C GLU A 630 -36.55 -1.73 -29.02
N PRO A 631 -36.43 -0.56 -29.67
CA PRO A 631 -37.33 -0.20 -30.77
C PRO A 631 -37.36 -1.28 -31.86
N GLU A 632 -38.54 -1.63 -32.37
CA GLU A 632 -38.65 -2.52 -33.53
C GLU A 632 -38.16 -1.80 -34.79
N ASP A 633 -37.07 -2.31 -35.40
CA ASP A 633 -36.47 -1.82 -36.65
C ASP A 633 -36.18 -0.30 -36.67
N PRO A 634 -35.31 0.20 -35.76
CA PRO A 634 -34.99 1.62 -35.70
C PRO A 634 -34.35 2.08 -37.01
N PRO A 635 -34.71 3.28 -37.52
CA PRO A 635 -34.15 3.77 -38.77
C PRO A 635 -32.64 3.91 -38.65
N MET A 636 -31.92 3.40 -39.65
CA MET A 636 -30.46 3.51 -39.73
C MET A 636 -30.04 4.99 -39.72
N LYS A 637 -29.20 5.36 -38.75
CA LYS A 637 -28.65 6.70 -38.58
C LYS A 637 -27.35 6.87 -39.39
N ARG A 638 -26.97 8.11 -39.68
CA ARG A 638 -25.70 8.47 -40.34
C ARG A 638 -24.90 9.42 -39.46
N THR A 639 -23.58 9.23 -39.41
CA THR A 639 -22.69 10.20 -38.78
C THR A 639 -22.50 11.41 -39.68
N LYS A 640 -22.03 12.54 -39.12
CA LYS A 640 -21.64 13.72 -39.91
C LYS A 640 -20.47 13.43 -40.86
N LEU A 641 -19.75 12.34 -40.63
CA LEU A 641 -18.67 11.85 -41.48
C LEU A 641 -19.13 10.91 -42.60
N TYR A 642 -20.42 10.56 -42.70
CA TYR A 642 -20.90 9.59 -43.68
C TYR A 642 -20.47 9.92 -45.12
N ASP A 643 -20.73 11.14 -45.57
CA ASP A 643 -20.38 11.56 -46.94
C ASP A 643 -18.85 11.55 -47.14
N THR A 644 -18.09 11.98 -46.12
CA THR A 644 -16.62 11.89 -46.13
C THR A 644 -16.13 10.45 -46.28
N HIS A 645 -16.77 9.49 -45.63
CA HIS A 645 -16.40 8.08 -45.76
C HIS A 645 -16.70 7.52 -47.15
N VAL A 646 -17.85 7.88 -47.73
CA VAL A 646 -18.20 7.48 -49.10
C VAL A 646 -17.20 8.06 -50.11
N GLU A 647 -16.84 9.34 -49.96
CA GLU A 647 -15.83 10.01 -50.81
C GLU A 647 -14.45 9.35 -50.71
N LEU A 648 -14.06 8.90 -49.51
CA LEU A 648 -12.80 8.17 -49.27
C LEU A 648 -12.84 6.70 -49.72
N GLY A 649 -13.94 6.23 -50.32
CA GLY A 649 -14.11 4.85 -50.80
C GLY A 649 -14.42 3.84 -49.69
N GLY A 650 -14.90 4.30 -48.55
CA GLY A 650 -15.31 3.47 -47.41
C GLY A 650 -16.45 2.53 -47.77
N ARG A 651 -16.29 1.24 -47.44
CA ARG A 651 -17.37 0.26 -47.56
C ARG A 651 -18.31 0.39 -46.37
N MET A 652 -19.50 0.93 -46.60
CA MET A 652 -20.48 1.14 -45.54
C MET A 652 -21.27 -0.13 -45.20
N ILE A 653 -21.46 -0.39 -43.91
CA ILE A 653 -22.29 -1.49 -43.38
C ILE A 653 -23.15 -0.99 -42.22
N PRO A 654 -24.28 -1.66 -41.91
CA PRO A 654 -24.98 -1.45 -40.65
C PRO A 654 -24.14 -1.90 -39.46
N PHE A 655 -23.95 -1.02 -38.47
CA PHE A 655 -23.30 -1.32 -37.21
C PHE A 655 -23.83 -0.42 -36.09
N GLY A 656 -24.34 -1.01 -35.00
CA GLY A 656 -24.83 -0.27 -33.84
C GLY A 656 -25.93 0.76 -34.15
N GLY A 657 -26.78 0.49 -35.15
CA GLY A 657 -27.82 1.42 -35.61
C GLY A 657 -27.34 2.51 -36.58
N TYR A 658 -26.07 2.51 -36.98
CA TYR A 658 -25.47 3.50 -37.90
C TYR A 658 -24.89 2.85 -39.15
N GLU A 659 -24.92 3.58 -40.28
CA GLU A 659 -24.15 3.21 -41.46
C GLU A 659 -22.67 3.62 -41.26
N MET A 660 -21.79 2.64 -41.09
CA MET A 660 -20.39 2.85 -40.71
C MET A 660 -19.41 2.17 -41.69
N PRO A 661 -18.21 2.75 -41.91
CA PRO A 661 -17.21 2.14 -42.77
C PRO A 661 -16.58 0.90 -42.12
N VAL A 662 -16.74 -0.27 -42.75
CA VAL A 662 -16.08 -1.51 -42.29
C VAL A 662 -14.59 -1.53 -42.62
N TRP A 663 -14.22 -0.95 -43.77
CA TRP A 663 -12.85 -0.70 -44.24
C TRP A 663 -12.88 0.26 -45.45
N TYR A 664 -11.74 0.84 -45.78
CA TYR A 664 -11.47 1.67 -46.96
C TYR A 664 -10.56 0.95 -47.96
N SER A 665 -9.64 0.13 -47.47
CA SER A 665 -8.67 -0.61 -48.28
C SER A 665 -8.80 -2.12 -48.02
N SER A 666 -8.15 -2.62 -46.98
CA SER A 666 -8.31 -3.97 -46.47
C SER A 666 -8.05 -4.00 -44.96
N VAL A 667 -8.64 -4.99 -44.28
CA VAL A 667 -8.45 -5.18 -42.83
C VAL A 667 -6.96 -5.29 -42.47
N SER A 668 -6.17 -5.99 -43.29
CA SER A 668 -4.73 -6.19 -43.05
C SER A 668 -3.91 -4.92 -43.21
N GLU A 669 -4.23 -4.11 -44.23
CA GLU A 669 -3.53 -2.85 -44.50
C GLU A 669 -3.83 -1.80 -43.42
N GLU A 670 -5.09 -1.65 -43.04
CA GLU A 670 -5.52 -0.73 -41.98
C GLU A 670 -5.03 -1.17 -40.60
N HIS A 671 -5.07 -2.47 -40.30
CA HIS A 671 -4.42 -3.03 -39.12
C HIS A 671 -2.93 -2.66 -39.11
N ALA A 672 -2.22 -2.88 -40.21
CA ALA A 672 -0.79 -2.53 -40.31
C ALA A 672 -0.55 -1.03 -40.08
N ALA A 673 -1.43 -0.16 -40.58
CA ALA A 673 -1.34 1.28 -40.36
C ALA A 673 -1.41 1.64 -38.87
N VAL A 674 -2.39 1.09 -38.12
CA VAL A 674 -2.47 1.28 -36.66
C VAL A 674 -1.20 0.83 -35.95
N ARG A 675 -0.60 -0.27 -36.41
CA ARG A 675 0.57 -0.91 -35.79
C ARG A 675 1.90 -0.23 -36.09
N GLN A 676 2.03 0.39 -37.26
CA GLN A 676 3.30 0.92 -37.78
C GLN A 676 3.32 2.44 -37.83
N ALA A 677 2.16 3.08 -37.96
CA ALA A 677 1.97 4.51 -38.13
C ALA A 677 0.84 5.01 -37.22
N ALA A 678 -0.33 5.35 -37.79
CA ALA A 678 -1.54 5.67 -37.07
C ALA A 678 -2.79 5.33 -37.91
N GLY A 679 -3.86 4.87 -37.25
CA GLY A 679 -5.19 4.72 -37.82
C GLY A 679 -6.15 5.74 -37.21
N LEU A 680 -6.90 6.44 -38.06
CA LEU A 680 -7.97 7.35 -37.66
C LEU A 680 -9.32 6.63 -37.82
N PHE A 681 -10.11 6.57 -36.75
CA PHE A 681 -11.38 5.85 -36.71
C PHE A 681 -12.55 6.80 -36.49
N ASP A 682 -13.70 6.48 -37.09
CA ASP A 682 -14.96 7.16 -36.76
C ASP A 682 -15.60 6.49 -35.54
N ALA A 683 -15.60 7.19 -34.40
CA ALA A 683 -16.36 6.83 -33.21
C ALA A 683 -17.43 7.89 -32.86
N THR A 684 -17.79 8.74 -33.82
CA THR A 684 -18.73 9.86 -33.61
C THR A 684 -20.17 9.40 -33.33
N HIS A 685 -20.45 8.13 -33.57
CA HIS A 685 -21.69 7.42 -33.25
C HIS A 685 -21.78 6.96 -31.78
N MET A 686 -20.67 6.96 -31.01
CA MET A 686 -20.69 6.61 -29.58
C MET A 686 -21.46 7.64 -28.76
N GLY A 687 -21.95 7.26 -27.59
CA GLY A 687 -22.59 8.20 -26.66
C GLY A 687 -21.53 9.07 -25.98
N VAL A 688 -21.77 10.39 -25.93
CA VAL A 688 -20.89 11.35 -25.25
C VAL A 688 -21.74 12.17 -24.28
N PHE A 689 -21.73 11.79 -23.01
CA PHE A 689 -22.54 12.42 -21.98
C PHE A 689 -21.67 13.31 -21.08
N ASP A 690 -22.25 14.40 -20.59
CA ASP A 690 -21.66 15.30 -19.61
C ASP A 690 -22.46 15.16 -18.31
N ALA A 691 -21.74 14.96 -17.21
CA ALA A 691 -22.31 14.94 -15.87
C ALA A 691 -21.65 16.03 -15.03
N SER A 692 -22.46 16.89 -14.41
CA SER A 692 -21.96 18.01 -13.61
C SER A 692 -22.81 18.37 -12.40
N GLY A 693 -22.20 19.05 -11.44
CA GLY A 693 -22.83 19.59 -10.22
C GLY A 693 -22.12 19.17 -8.94
N GLU A 694 -22.49 19.77 -7.81
CA GLU A 694 -21.84 19.58 -6.50
C GLU A 694 -21.75 18.10 -6.10
N HIS A 695 -22.80 17.31 -6.35
CA HIS A 695 -22.89 15.91 -5.93
C HIS A 695 -22.45 14.88 -7.00
N VAL A 696 -21.87 15.35 -8.13
CA VAL A 696 -21.54 14.48 -9.27
C VAL A 696 -20.60 13.34 -8.93
N VAL A 697 -19.65 13.57 -8.01
CA VAL A 697 -18.70 12.54 -7.58
C VAL A 697 -19.43 11.39 -6.86
N GLU A 698 -20.38 11.71 -5.98
CA GLU A 698 -21.15 10.73 -5.22
C GLU A 698 -22.14 9.97 -6.12
N PHE A 699 -22.78 10.68 -7.05
CA PHE A 699 -23.64 10.07 -8.09
C PHE A 699 -22.86 9.10 -8.98
N LEU A 700 -21.77 9.56 -9.62
CA LEU A 700 -20.96 8.72 -10.50
C LEU A 700 -20.31 7.55 -9.76
N ASN A 701 -19.93 7.75 -8.49
CA ASN A 701 -19.43 6.67 -7.65
C ASN A 701 -20.52 5.66 -7.27
N THR A 702 -21.81 6.02 -7.37
CA THR A 702 -22.93 5.09 -7.16
C THR A 702 -23.24 4.28 -8.41
N VAL A 703 -23.32 4.93 -9.57
CA VAL A 703 -23.76 4.29 -10.81
C VAL A 703 -22.64 3.53 -11.55
N THR A 704 -21.37 3.84 -11.25
CA THR A 704 -20.23 3.16 -11.87
C THR A 704 -19.55 2.19 -10.92
N THR A 705 -18.81 1.21 -11.43
CA THR A 705 -18.10 0.20 -10.60
C THR A 705 -16.70 0.63 -10.14
N ASN A 706 -16.06 1.57 -10.83
CA ASN A 706 -14.74 2.08 -10.48
C ASN A 706 -14.83 3.21 -9.43
N ASP A 707 -13.71 3.56 -8.77
CA ASP A 707 -13.67 4.58 -7.72
C ASP A 707 -13.45 5.97 -8.32
N VAL A 708 -14.52 6.75 -8.42
CA VAL A 708 -14.51 8.10 -9.01
C VAL A 708 -13.84 9.11 -8.06
N ARG A 709 -13.86 8.87 -6.75
CA ARG A 709 -13.20 9.76 -5.77
C ARG A 709 -11.69 9.75 -5.91
N ALA A 710 -11.13 8.62 -6.33
CA ALA A 710 -9.71 8.49 -6.60
C ALA A 710 -9.26 9.18 -7.90
N LEU A 711 -10.20 9.56 -8.78
CA LEU A 711 -9.93 10.18 -10.07
C LEU A 711 -9.67 11.68 -9.91
N ARG A 712 -8.46 12.14 -10.26
CA ARG A 712 -8.11 13.57 -10.19
C ARG A 712 -8.47 14.30 -11.48
N VAL A 713 -8.62 15.62 -11.40
CA VAL A 713 -8.79 16.48 -12.59
C VAL A 713 -7.68 16.20 -13.61
N GLY A 714 -8.05 16.03 -14.88
CA GLY A 714 -7.13 15.66 -15.96
C GLY A 714 -6.83 14.16 -16.05
N GLN A 715 -7.60 13.30 -15.36
CA GLN A 715 -7.48 11.85 -15.44
C GLN A 715 -8.77 11.20 -15.96
N SER A 716 -8.64 9.99 -16.48
CA SER A 716 -9.76 9.13 -16.86
C SER A 716 -9.57 7.70 -16.38
N HIS A 717 -10.65 6.94 -16.36
CA HIS A 717 -10.62 5.51 -16.08
C HIS A 717 -11.74 4.76 -16.79
N TYR A 718 -11.52 3.47 -16.99
CA TYR A 718 -12.51 2.53 -17.51
C TYR A 718 -13.36 1.98 -16.37
N THR A 719 -14.66 1.80 -16.60
CA THR A 719 -15.64 1.38 -15.60
C THR A 719 -16.85 0.73 -16.27
N TYR A 720 -17.86 0.36 -15.48
CA TYR A 720 -19.09 -0.29 -15.95
C TYR A 720 -20.32 0.35 -15.30
N PHE A 721 -21.41 0.40 -16.06
CA PHE A 721 -22.77 0.46 -15.53
C PHE A 721 -23.29 -0.97 -15.34
N MET A 722 -24.03 -1.20 -14.25
CA MET A 722 -24.55 -2.52 -13.90
C MET A 722 -25.98 -2.41 -13.41
N PHE A 723 -26.76 -3.46 -13.65
CA PHE A 723 -28.07 -3.64 -13.05
C PHE A 723 -27.93 -4.17 -11.60
N PRO A 724 -28.97 -4.02 -10.76
CA PRO A 724 -28.95 -4.53 -9.39
C PRO A 724 -28.61 -6.03 -9.26
N ASP A 725 -28.99 -6.83 -10.27
CA ASP A 725 -28.73 -8.28 -10.35
C ASP A 725 -27.27 -8.64 -10.75
N GLY A 726 -26.42 -7.64 -10.95
CA GLY A 726 -25.01 -7.82 -11.30
C GLY A 726 -24.75 -8.01 -12.80
N SER A 727 -25.77 -7.97 -13.65
CA SER A 727 -25.56 -7.95 -15.10
C SER A 727 -25.05 -6.59 -15.59
N VAL A 728 -24.29 -6.58 -16.67
CA VAL A 728 -23.65 -5.36 -17.20
C VAL A 728 -24.63 -4.63 -18.10
N VAL A 729 -24.91 -3.37 -17.77
CA VAL A 729 -25.68 -2.46 -18.65
C VAL A 729 -24.81 -2.10 -19.84
N ASP A 730 -23.64 -1.51 -19.56
CA ASP A 730 -22.62 -1.13 -20.54
C ASP A 730 -21.23 -0.97 -19.89
N ASP A 731 -20.18 -0.97 -20.70
CA ASP A 731 -18.85 -0.51 -20.31
C ASP A 731 -18.53 0.88 -20.85
N LEU A 732 -17.77 1.66 -20.08
CA LEU A 732 -17.58 3.07 -20.40
C LEU A 732 -16.26 3.64 -19.89
N MET A 733 -15.91 4.80 -20.45
CA MET A 733 -14.84 5.66 -19.95
C MET A 733 -15.42 6.87 -19.24
N VAL A 734 -14.85 7.21 -18.07
CA VAL A 734 -15.15 8.46 -17.34
C VAL A 734 -13.90 9.34 -17.34
N TYR A 735 -14.05 10.61 -17.73
CA TYR A 735 -12.99 11.62 -17.80
C TYR A 735 -13.32 12.77 -16.85
N ARG A 736 -12.42 13.10 -15.92
CA ARG A 736 -12.62 14.23 -14.99
C ARG A 736 -12.02 15.51 -15.58
N LEU A 737 -12.89 16.41 -16.03
CA LEU A 737 -12.50 17.65 -16.72
C LEU A 737 -12.26 18.80 -15.73
N SER A 738 -13.06 18.89 -14.67
CA SER A 738 -12.90 19.83 -13.56
C SER A 738 -13.30 19.16 -12.23
N GLU A 739 -13.35 19.90 -11.12
CA GLU A 739 -13.77 19.33 -9.83
C GLU A 739 -15.19 18.75 -9.89
N GLU A 740 -16.10 19.41 -10.62
CA GLU A 740 -17.54 19.10 -10.68
C GLU A 740 -18.05 18.81 -12.11
N ARG A 741 -17.16 18.53 -13.08
CA ARG A 741 -17.56 18.20 -14.46
C ARG A 741 -16.82 16.97 -14.98
N PHE A 742 -17.61 16.01 -15.47
CA PHE A 742 -17.15 14.72 -15.97
C PHE A 742 -17.74 14.45 -17.35
N LEU A 743 -16.92 13.88 -18.23
CA LEU A 743 -17.35 13.34 -19.52
C LEU A 743 -17.47 11.82 -19.39
N LEU A 744 -18.55 11.25 -19.92
CA LEU A 744 -18.80 9.81 -19.98
C LEU A 744 -18.92 9.40 -21.44
N VAL A 745 -18.28 8.31 -21.81
CA VAL A 745 -18.32 7.77 -23.18
C VAL A 745 -18.79 6.34 -23.14
N VAL A 746 -19.97 6.09 -23.71
CA VAL A 746 -20.68 4.80 -23.72
C VAL A 746 -20.75 4.20 -25.13
N ASN A 747 -21.05 2.91 -25.23
CA ASN A 747 -21.12 2.21 -26.51
C ASN A 747 -22.32 2.68 -27.35
N ALA A 748 -22.09 2.80 -28.66
CA ALA A 748 -23.11 3.28 -29.59
C ALA A 748 -24.38 2.43 -29.61
N SER A 749 -24.25 1.09 -29.49
CA SER A 749 -25.39 0.17 -29.52
C SER A 749 -26.29 0.26 -28.29
N ASN A 750 -25.78 0.77 -27.16
CA ASN A 750 -26.52 0.89 -25.91
C ASN A 750 -26.90 2.33 -25.59
N ASN A 751 -26.49 3.28 -26.42
CA ASN A 751 -26.58 4.71 -26.14
C ASN A 751 -27.96 5.17 -25.61
N ASP A 752 -29.04 4.83 -26.32
CA ASP A 752 -30.39 5.29 -25.96
C ASP A 752 -30.84 4.61 -24.64
N LYS A 753 -30.47 3.34 -24.45
CA LYS A 753 -30.70 2.57 -23.21
C LYS A 753 -29.90 3.13 -22.04
N ASP A 754 -28.63 3.46 -22.23
CA ASP A 754 -27.74 4.00 -21.19
C ASP A 754 -28.20 5.39 -20.76
N TRP A 755 -28.62 6.22 -21.72
CA TRP A 755 -29.20 7.52 -21.43
C TRP A 755 -30.49 7.40 -20.63
N ALA A 756 -31.41 6.52 -21.04
CA ALA A 756 -32.66 6.28 -20.32
C ALA A 756 -32.41 5.71 -18.91
N TRP A 757 -31.51 4.73 -18.78
CA TRP A 757 -31.14 4.13 -17.50
C TRP A 757 -30.51 5.16 -16.55
N LEU A 758 -29.55 5.94 -17.03
CA LEU A 758 -28.84 6.92 -16.22
C LEU A 758 -29.78 8.03 -15.72
N ASN A 759 -30.70 8.52 -16.57
CA ASN A 759 -31.70 9.50 -16.17
C ASN A 759 -32.73 8.90 -15.20
N ALA A 760 -33.22 7.68 -15.44
CA ALA A 760 -34.16 7.02 -14.53
C ALA A 760 -33.56 6.81 -13.13
N VAL A 761 -32.26 6.49 -13.04
CA VAL A 761 -31.53 6.40 -11.76
C VAL A 761 -31.34 7.79 -11.13
N ASN A 762 -30.95 8.79 -11.91
CA ASN A 762 -30.75 10.17 -11.45
C ASN A 762 -32.06 10.79 -10.90
N GLU A 763 -33.19 10.49 -11.53
CA GLU A 763 -34.53 10.93 -11.13
C GLU A 763 -35.16 10.05 -10.03
N GLY A 764 -34.49 8.98 -9.60
CA GLY A 764 -34.94 8.09 -8.54
C GLY A 764 -36.21 7.29 -8.87
N GLN A 765 -36.39 6.93 -10.15
CA GLN A 765 -37.58 6.26 -10.66
C GLN A 765 -37.46 4.73 -10.71
N VAL A 766 -36.24 4.19 -10.61
CA VAL A 766 -35.98 2.74 -10.76
C VAL A 766 -35.17 2.18 -9.59
N MET A 767 -35.35 0.88 -9.35
CA MET A 767 -34.65 0.13 -8.33
C MET A 767 -33.14 0.08 -8.60
N ILE A 768 -32.34 0.43 -7.59
CA ILE A 768 -30.86 0.39 -7.64
C ILE A 768 -30.24 -0.67 -6.72
N ASP A 769 -31.04 -1.30 -5.86
CA ASP A 769 -30.63 -2.36 -4.93
C ASP A 769 -31.79 -3.34 -4.72
N GLU A 770 -31.56 -4.64 -4.95
CA GLU A 770 -32.58 -5.68 -4.75
C GLU A 770 -32.91 -5.89 -3.27
N LYS A 771 -31.96 -5.66 -2.36
CA LYS A 771 -32.17 -5.82 -0.91
C LYS A 771 -32.96 -4.66 -0.32
N ARG A 772 -32.83 -3.48 -0.91
CA ARG A 772 -33.49 -2.23 -0.47
C ARG A 772 -34.14 -1.57 -1.69
N PRO A 773 -35.26 -2.12 -2.21
CA PRO A 773 -35.82 -1.71 -3.49
C PRO A 773 -36.39 -0.28 -3.52
N PHE A 774 -36.51 0.37 -2.36
CA PHE A 774 -36.94 1.76 -2.19
C PHE A 774 -35.78 2.77 -2.24
N SER A 775 -34.52 2.30 -2.24
CA SER A 775 -33.33 3.15 -2.27
C SER A 775 -33.21 3.93 -3.58
N ARG A 776 -32.73 5.17 -3.51
CA ARG A 776 -32.57 6.09 -4.64
C ARG A 776 -31.44 7.10 -4.41
N ILE A 777 -30.96 7.73 -5.48
CA ILE A 777 -30.05 8.87 -5.40
C ILE A 777 -30.74 10.01 -4.64
N GLN A 778 -30.04 10.62 -3.68
CA GLN A 778 -30.61 11.70 -2.85
C GLN A 778 -30.59 13.04 -3.57
N HIS A 779 -29.54 13.30 -4.33
CA HIS A 779 -29.32 14.56 -5.03
C HIS A 779 -29.06 14.31 -6.51
N PRO A 780 -30.01 14.67 -7.40
CA PRO A 780 -29.80 14.53 -8.83
C PRO A 780 -28.70 15.47 -9.32
N VAL A 781 -28.05 15.09 -10.42
CA VAL A 781 -27.01 15.88 -11.08
C VAL A 781 -27.49 16.36 -12.44
N THR A 782 -26.80 17.35 -13.01
CA THR A 782 -27.07 17.75 -14.39
C THR A 782 -26.44 16.74 -15.33
N LEU A 783 -27.27 16.13 -16.17
CA LEU A 783 -26.87 15.24 -17.26
C LEU A 783 -27.17 15.91 -18.59
N ARG A 784 -26.23 15.86 -19.53
CA ARG A 784 -26.40 16.35 -20.90
C ARG A 784 -25.86 15.35 -21.91
N ASP A 785 -26.58 15.13 -23.01
CA ASP A 785 -26.06 14.37 -24.15
C ASP A 785 -25.41 15.35 -25.12
N LEU A 786 -24.07 15.44 -25.10
CA LEU A 786 -23.32 16.44 -25.87
C LEU A 786 -23.40 16.23 -27.39
N ARG A 787 -24.17 15.26 -27.89
CA ARG A 787 -24.44 15.14 -29.32
C ARG A 787 -25.70 15.89 -29.74
N ASP A 788 -26.55 16.26 -28.79
CA ASP A 788 -27.75 17.04 -29.04
C ASP A 788 -27.35 18.46 -29.51
N PRO A 789 -27.73 18.87 -30.74
CA PRO A 789 -27.47 20.22 -31.25
C PRO A 789 -27.95 21.35 -30.33
N ALA A 790 -28.89 21.09 -29.42
CA ALA A 790 -29.35 22.05 -28.42
C ALA A 790 -28.24 22.57 -27.49
N HIS A 791 -27.10 21.89 -27.41
CA HIS A 791 -25.96 22.31 -26.58
C HIS A 791 -24.94 23.21 -27.30
N GLY A 792 -25.19 23.58 -28.57
CA GLY A 792 -24.38 24.56 -29.31
C GLY A 792 -22.87 24.24 -29.29
N ASP A 793 -22.03 25.22 -28.99
CA ASP A 793 -20.57 25.11 -29.01
C ASP A 793 -19.99 24.05 -28.05
N GLU A 794 -20.78 23.58 -27.07
CA GLU A 794 -20.37 22.51 -26.14
C GLU A 794 -20.59 21.10 -26.70
N CYS A 795 -21.20 20.94 -27.88
CA CYS A 795 -21.43 19.60 -28.44
C CYS A 795 -20.11 18.86 -28.68
N ARG A 796 -20.05 17.56 -28.42
CA ARG A 796 -18.83 16.74 -28.56
C ARG A 796 -19.15 15.36 -29.14
N VAL A 797 -18.31 14.91 -30.07
CA VAL A 797 -18.26 13.54 -30.64
C VAL A 797 -16.81 13.06 -30.69
N ASP A 798 -16.60 11.75 -30.61
CA ASP A 798 -15.27 11.14 -30.50
C ASP A 798 -14.66 10.71 -31.85
N MET A 799 -13.37 10.98 -32.04
CA MET A 799 -12.56 10.53 -33.18
C MET A 799 -11.22 9.94 -32.71
N PRO A 800 -11.15 8.60 -32.56
CA PRO A 800 -9.94 7.91 -32.14
C PRO A 800 -8.80 8.02 -33.16
N LEU A 801 -7.62 8.47 -32.70
CA LEU A 801 -6.36 8.41 -33.45
C LEU A 801 -5.38 7.47 -32.73
N GLN A 802 -5.14 6.31 -33.33
CA GLN A 802 -4.52 5.17 -32.65
C GLN A 802 -3.23 4.73 -33.38
N GLY A 803 -2.09 4.72 -32.68
CA GLY A 803 -0.84 4.24 -33.25
C GLY A 803 0.41 4.98 -32.77
N PRO A 804 1.61 4.41 -32.97
CA PRO A 804 2.87 4.99 -32.50
C PRO A 804 3.13 6.41 -32.99
N LYS A 805 2.55 6.83 -34.12
CA LYS A 805 2.68 8.17 -34.70
C LYS A 805 1.58 9.16 -34.31
N ALA A 806 0.58 8.74 -33.55
CA ALA A 806 -0.55 9.61 -33.20
C ALA A 806 -0.12 10.90 -32.46
N LEU A 807 0.90 10.85 -31.58
CA LEU A 807 1.40 12.05 -30.92
C LEU A 807 2.10 13.00 -31.88
N ASP A 808 2.89 12.47 -32.82
CA ASP A 808 3.59 13.28 -33.82
C ASP A 808 2.58 14.07 -34.68
N ILE A 809 1.48 13.42 -35.07
CA ILE A 809 0.39 13.99 -35.87
C ILE A 809 -0.34 15.10 -35.09
N VAL A 810 -0.77 14.83 -33.85
CA VAL A 810 -1.45 15.82 -33.01
C VAL A 810 -0.54 17.03 -32.76
N LEU A 811 0.76 16.82 -32.54
CA LEU A 811 1.71 17.91 -32.35
C LEU A 811 1.94 18.74 -33.63
N ALA A 812 1.87 18.13 -34.81
CA ALA A 812 1.97 18.84 -36.09
C ALA A 812 0.82 19.82 -36.31
N MET A 813 -0.34 19.58 -35.67
CA MET A 813 -1.51 20.46 -35.73
C MET A 813 -1.60 21.45 -34.56
N CYS A 814 -0.70 21.34 -33.57
CA CYS A 814 -0.80 22.11 -32.33
C CYS A 814 0.02 23.40 -32.42
N GLU A 815 -0.67 24.54 -32.50
CA GLU A 815 -0.04 25.86 -32.57
C GLU A 815 0.29 26.44 -31.18
N ASP A 816 -0.49 26.12 -30.14
CA ASP A 816 -0.25 26.57 -28.76
C ASP A 816 0.92 25.80 -28.12
N PRO A 817 2.07 26.46 -27.83
CA PRO A 817 3.21 25.80 -27.19
C PRO A 817 2.88 25.22 -25.80
N ALA A 818 1.97 25.86 -25.05
CA ALA A 818 1.57 25.39 -23.73
C ALA A 818 0.75 24.09 -23.82
N PHE A 819 -0.22 24.02 -24.73
CA PHE A 819 -1.00 22.82 -24.99
C PHE A 819 -0.13 21.69 -25.55
N ALA A 820 0.76 21.97 -26.52
CA ALA A 820 1.72 21.00 -27.04
C ALA A 820 2.59 20.40 -25.92
N GLN A 821 3.00 21.23 -24.95
CA GLN A 821 3.77 20.79 -23.80
C GLN A 821 2.95 19.93 -22.81
N ARG A 822 1.64 20.19 -22.66
CA ARG A 822 0.72 19.33 -21.90
C ARG A 822 0.55 17.97 -22.58
N LEU A 823 0.35 17.94 -23.90
CA LEU A 823 0.22 16.72 -24.70
C LEU A 823 1.45 15.80 -24.59
N LYS A 824 2.66 16.36 -24.71
CA LYS A 824 3.92 15.61 -24.53
C LYS A 824 4.06 14.98 -23.14
N LYS A 825 3.47 15.59 -22.12
CA LYS A 825 3.50 15.12 -20.72
C LYS A 825 2.28 14.28 -20.35
N LEU A 826 1.30 14.14 -21.24
CA LEU A 826 0.05 13.45 -20.97
C LEU A 826 0.32 11.95 -20.74
N ARG A 827 0.01 11.48 -19.54
CA ARG A 827 0.17 10.08 -19.15
C ARG A 827 -0.99 9.27 -19.73
N TRP A 828 -0.82 7.94 -19.84
CA TRP A 828 -1.93 7.04 -20.18
C TRP A 828 -3.12 7.28 -19.24
N ALA A 829 -4.33 7.33 -19.79
CA ALA A 829 -5.56 7.72 -19.09
C ALA A 829 -5.51 9.14 -18.49
N GLY A 830 -4.80 10.06 -19.17
CA GLY A 830 -4.84 11.49 -18.90
C GLY A 830 -5.68 12.21 -19.94
N VAL A 831 -6.40 13.25 -19.53
CA VAL A 831 -7.24 14.11 -20.39
C VAL A 831 -6.84 15.57 -20.25
N THR A 832 -6.88 16.33 -21.34
CA THR A 832 -6.69 17.78 -21.34
C THR A 832 -7.54 18.44 -22.42
N GLN A 833 -7.60 19.77 -22.41
CA GLN A 833 -8.37 20.58 -23.34
C GLN A 833 -7.47 21.65 -23.96
N GLY A 834 -7.77 22.04 -25.20
CA GLY A 834 -7.04 23.02 -25.98
C GLY A 834 -7.46 22.99 -27.44
N THR A 835 -6.67 23.61 -28.32
CA THR A 835 -6.97 23.69 -29.75
C THR A 835 -5.99 22.90 -30.61
N LEU A 836 -6.49 22.29 -31.67
CA LEU A 836 -5.70 21.75 -32.78
C LEU A 836 -6.04 22.56 -34.02
N GLY A 837 -5.13 23.43 -34.46
CA GLY A 837 -5.45 24.50 -35.41
C GLY A 837 -6.63 25.35 -34.91
N GLU A 838 -7.69 25.40 -35.69
CA GLU A 838 -8.94 26.11 -35.38
C GLU A 838 -9.95 25.29 -34.55
N PHE A 839 -9.68 24.01 -34.29
CA PHE A 839 -10.63 23.09 -33.66
C PHE A 839 -10.48 23.09 -32.13
N ASP A 840 -11.54 23.42 -31.40
CA ASP A 840 -11.60 23.23 -29.94
C ASP A 840 -11.80 21.75 -29.61
N VAL A 841 -10.88 21.18 -28.83
CA VAL A 841 -10.87 19.74 -28.54
C VAL A 841 -10.67 19.43 -27.07
N ILE A 842 -11.33 18.35 -26.66
CA ILE A 842 -10.94 17.57 -25.48
C ILE A 842 -10.14 16.38 -26.01
N ILE A 843 -8.96 16.13 -25.45
CA ILE A 843 -8.11 15.05 -25.90
C ILE A 843 -7.64 14.20 -24.72
N SER A 844 -7.84 12.89 -24.84
CA SER A 844 -7.43 11.92 -23.83
C SER A 844 -6.43 10.94 -24.41
N ARG A 845 -5.39 10.61 -23.65
CA ARG A 845 -4.45 9.54 -24.00
C ARG A 845 -5.01 8.18 -23.59
N THR A 846 -6.02 7.73 -24.32
CA THR A 846 -6.74 6.46 -24.17
C THR A 846 -6.89 5.79 -25.54
N GLY A 847 -7.25 4.51 -25.56
CA GLY A 847 -7.44 3.82 -26.82
C GLY A 847 -7.90 2.38 -26.67
N TYR A 848 -8.52 1.89 -27.74
CA TYR A 848 -9.13 0.57 -27.82
C TYR A 848 -8.39 -0.40 -28.77
N THR A 849 -7.17 -0.06 -29.17
CA THR A 849 -6.38 -0.87 -30.14
C THR A 849 -5.19 -1.60 -29.50
N GLY A 850 -4.87 -1.32 -28.24
CA GLY A 850 -3.69 -1.87 -27.55
C GLY A 850 -2.38 -1.13 -27.83
N GLU A 851 -2.42 -0.02 -28.55
CA GLU A 851 -1.24 0.80 -28.86
C GLU A 851 -0.70 1.57 -27.64
N ARG A 852 0.62 1.83 -27.66
CA ARG A 852 1.29 2.58 -26.57
C ARG A 852 1.00 4.08 -26.60
N ILE A 853 0.72 4.59 -27.80
CA ILE A 853 0.32 5.97 -28.08
C ILE A 853 -1.00 5.88 -28.82
N ALA A 854 -2.00 6.51 -28.25
CA ALA A 854 -3.38 6.51 -28.71
C ALA A 854 -4.07 7.73 -28.09
N PHE A 855 -4.92 8.36 -28.88
CA PHE A 855 -5.74 9.48 -28.44
C PHE A 855 -7.20 9.25 -28.81
N GLU A 856 -8.08 9.63 -27.89
CA GLU A 856 -9.49 9.93 -28.18
C GLU A 856 -9.58 11.46 -28.28
N ILE A 857 -10.16 11.95 -29.39
CA ILE A 857 -10.24 13.38 -29.72
C ILE A 857 -11.71 13.75 -29.84
N PHE A 858 -12.20 14.52 -28.87
CA PHE A 858 -13.57 15.01 -28.86
C PHE A 858 -13.66 16.39 -29.49
N VAL A 859 -14.51 16.55 -30.48
CA VAL A 859 -14.71 17.79 -31.24
C VAL A 859 -16.21 18.05 -31.45
N HIS A 860 -16.58 19.28 -31.83
CA HIS A 860 -17.93 19.60 -32.25
C HIS A 860 -18.38 18.74 -33.46
N PRO A 861 -19.61 18.17 -33.47
CA PRO A 861 -20.09 17.31 -34.55
C PRO A 861 -19.99 17.94 -35.94
N ASP A 862 -20.36 19.21 -36.09
CA ASP A 862 -20.31 19.92 -37.38
C ASP A 862 -18.87 20.25 -37.83
N GLN A 863 -17.89 20.21 -36.93
CA GLN A 863 -16.48 20.37 -37.27
C GLN A 863 -15.78 19.04 -37.54
N SER A 864 -16.41 17.91 -37.22
CA SER A 864 -15.79 16.58 -37.36
C SER A 864 -15.31 16.26 -38.79
N PRO A 865 -16.01 16.60 -39.89
CA PRO A 865 -15.50 16.35 -41.24
C PRO A 865 -14.25 17.17 -41.58
N ALA A 866 -14.22 18.43 -41.17
CA ALA A 866 -13.07 19.31 -41.39
C ALA A 866 -11.86 18.85 -40.58
N LEU A 867 -12.05 18.50 -39.30
CA LEU A 867 -10.97 17.97 -38.46
C LEU A 867 -10.47 16.61 -38.96
N TRP A 868 -11.35 15.73 -39.46
CA TRP A 868 -10.96 14.45 -40.07
C TRP A 868 -9.97 14.65 -41.21
N GLN A 869 -10.30 15.54 -42.16
CA GLN A 869 -9.41 15.85 -43.28
C GLN A 869 -8.12 16.53 -42.82
N ALA A 870 -8.19 17.42 -41.84
CA ALA A 870 -7.01 18.09 -41.28
C ALA A 870 -6.04 17.10 -40.62
N ILE A 871 -6.55 16.10 -39.88
CA ILE A 871 -5.72 15.03 -39.28
C ILE A 871 -5.08 14.16 -40.37
N LEU A 872 -5.82 13.80 -41.42
CA LEU A 872 -5.28 13.02 -42.53
C LEU A 872 -4.18 13.79 -43.27
N ALA A 873 -4.40 15.07 -43.55
CA ALA A 873 -3.42 15.93 -44.23
C ALA A 873 -2.15 16.13 -43.38
N ALA A 874 -2.29 16.48 -42.09
CA ALA A 874 -1.16 16.63 -41.19
C ALA A 874 -0.42 15.31 -40.93
N GLY A 875 -1.14 14.19 -41.01
CA GLY A 875 -0.61 12.85 -40.78
C GLY A 875 -0.04 12.15 -42.01
N GLU A 876 -0.22 12.67 -43.22
CA GLU A 876 0.31 12.08 -44.46
C GLU A 876 1.82 11.79 -44.37
N PRO A 877 2.70 12.72 -43.89
CA PRO A 877 4.13 12.44 -43.74
C PRO A 877 4.46 11.33 -42.73
N PHE A 878 3.50 11.02 -41.86
CA PHE A 878 3.64 9.99 -40.81
C PHE A 878 2.96 8.67 -41.19
N GLY A 879 2.28 8.60 -42.34
CA GLY A 879 1.61 7.40 -42.84
C GLY A 879 0.27 7.10 -42.18
N VAL A 880 -0.45 8.11 -41.69
CA VAL A 880 -1.80 7.93 -41.16
C VAL A 880 -2.74 7.38 -42.23
N LYS A 881 -3.70 6.53 -41.86
CA LYS A 881 -4.78 6.08 -42.75
C LYS A 881 -6.14 6.16 -42.07
N PRO A 882 -7.22 6.45 -42.82
CA PRO A 882 -8.56 6.17 -42.33
C PRO A 882 -8.70 4.65 -42.13
N CYS A 883 -9.30 4.24 -41.03
CA CYS A 883 -9.46 2.83 -40.65
C CYS A 883 -10.92 2.53 -40.28
N GLY A 884 -11.44 1.42 -40.79
CA GLY A 884 -12.80 0.98 -40.56
C GLY A 884 -12.95 0.02 -39.38
N LEU A 885 -14.19 -0.35 -39.10
CA LEU A 885 -14.56 -1.20 -37.96
C LEU A 885 -13.84 -2.56 -37.93
N ALA A 886 -13.54 -3.17 -39.08
CA ALA A 886 -12.87 -4.47 -39.11
C ALA A 886 -11.40 -4.38 -38.66
N ALA A 887 -10.71 -3.27 -38.92
CA ALA A 887 -9.36 -3.04 -38.42
C ALA A 887 -9.37 -2.77 -36.90
N ARG A 888 -10.37 -2.04 -36.41
CA ARG A 888 -10.62 -1.85 -34.96
C ARG A 888 -10.84 -3.20 -34.27
N ASP A 889 -11.70 -4.04 -34.84
CA ASP A 889 -12.01 -5.38 -34.34
C ASP A 889 -10.78 -6.31 -34.35
N SER A 890 -9.96 -6.21 -35.39
CA SER A 890 -8.73 -6.98 -35.49
C SER A 890 -7.70 -6.56 -34.45
N THR A 891 -7.46 -5.26 -34.29
CA THR A 891 -6.45 -4.73 -33.37
C THR A 891 -6.82 -4.91 -31.89
N ARG A 892 -8.10 -4.74 -31.53
CA ARG A 892 -8.60 -5.02 -30.16
C ARG A 892 -8.51 -6.51 -29.81
N THR A 893 -8.81 -7.39 -30.77
CA THR A 893 -8.70 -8.86 -30.59
C THR A 893 -7.26 -9.27 -30.34
N GLU A 894 -6.32 -8.75 -31.15
CA GLU A 894 -4.88 -8.97 -30.97
C GLU A 894 -4.42 -8.51 -29.57
N ALA A 895 -4.88 -7.33 -29.13
CA ALA A 895 -4.59 -6.77 -27.82
C ALA A 895 -5.25 -7.53 -26.65
N GLY A 896 -6.25 -8.36 -26.93
CA GLY A 896 -7.03 -9.09 -25.93
C GLY A 896 -8.06 -8.23 -25.20
N LEU A 897 -8.50 -7.14 -25.82
CA LEU A 897 -9.53 -6.25 -25.28
C LEU A 897 -10.94 -6.82 -25.56
N PRO A 898 -11.86 -6.82 -24.58
CA PRO A 898 -13.20 -7.35 -24.72
C PRO A 898 -14.08 -6.39 -25.52
N LEU A 899 -15.03 -6.93 -26.26
CA LEU A 899 -16.09 -6.17 -26.93
C LEU A 899 -17.44 -6.47 -26.27
N TYR A 900 -18.24 -5.43 -26.03
CA TYR A 900 -19.62 -5.57 -25.54
C TYR A 900 -20.42 -6.49 -26.47
N GLY A 901 -21.23 -7.38 -25.90
CA GLY A 901 -22.01 -8.40 -26.61
C GLY A 901 -21.22 -9.66 -26.98
N HIS A 902 -19.88 -9.63 -26.97
CA HIS A 902 -19.01 -10.77 -27.32
C HIS A 902 -18.26 -11.34 -26.11
N GLU A 903 -17.40 -10.54 -25.48
CA GLU A 903 -16.57 -10.92 -24.33
C GLU A 903 -17.01 -10.25 -23.02
N LEU A 904 -18.09 -9.47 -23.07
CA LEU A 904 -18.72 -8.78 -21.96
C LEU A 904 -20.24 -8.71 -22.24
N ALA A 905 -21.07 -8.92 -21.23
CA ALA A 905 -22.53 -9.03 -21.40
C ALA A 905 -22.91 -10.10 -22.46
N GLY A 906 -23.91 -9.82 -23.30
CA GLY A 906 -24.28 -10.63 -24.45
C GLY A 906 -24.98 -11.96 -24.12
N GLU A 907 -25.05 -12.87 -25.10
CA GLU A 907 -25.72 -14.19 -24.99
C GLU A 907 -25.21 -15.03 -23.81
N HIS A 908 -23.93 -14.86 -23.47
CA HIS A 908 -23.30 -15.58 -22.36
C HIS A 908 -23.43 -14.87 -21.02
N ASN A 909 -23.98 -13.65 -20.97
CA ASN A 909 -24.06 -12.79 -19.79
C ASN A 909 -22.72 -12.73 -19.04
N LEU A 910 -21.64 -12.34 -19.72
CA LEU A 910 -20.29 -12.33 -19.15
C LEU A 910 -20.06 -11.09 -18.28
N ASN A 911 -19.65 -11.29 -17.03
CA ASN A 911 -19.30 -10.19 -16.15
C ASN A 911 -17.86 -9.66 -16.39
N PRO A 912 -17.49 -8.51 -15.80
CA PRO A 912 -16.15 -7.94 -15.92
C PRO A 912 -15.02 -8.89 -15.51
N ALA A 913 -15.23 -9.74 -14.50
CA ALA A 913 -14.21 -10.69 -14.06
C ALA A 913 -13.98 -11.77 -15.12
N ASP A 914 -15.03 -12.28 -15.75
CA ASP A 914 -14.99 -13.25 -16.86
C ASP A 914 -14.18 -12.74 -18.04
N ALA A 915 -14.39 -11.47 -18.41
CA ALA A 915 -13.67 -10.75 -19.46
C ALA A 915 -12.17 -10.53 -19.14
N GLY A 916 -11.76 -10.71 -17.89
CA GLY A 916 -10.40 -10.43 -17.40
C GLY A 916 -10.17 -8.98 -16.97
N PHE A 917 -11.25 -8.23 -16.72
CA PHE A 917 -11.27 -6.82 -16.37
C PHE A 917 -11.91 -6.56 -14.99
N GLY A 918 -12.02 -7.59 -14.14
CA GLY A 918 -12.52 -7.45 -12.76
C GLY A 918 -11.74 -6.43 -11.90
N SER A 919 -10.51 -6.08 -12.28
CA SER A 919 -9.72 -5.04 -11.60
C SER A 919 -10.31 -3.63 -11.72
N TYR A 920 -11.26 -3.40 -12.62
CA TYR A 920 -11.97 -2.13 -12.76
C TYR A 920 -13.21 -2.04 -11.86
N VAL A 921 -13.61 -3.16 -11.23
CA VAL A 921 -14.68 -3.19 -10.23
C VAL A 921 -14.07 -3.02 -8.83
N LYS A 922 -14.36 -1.90 -8.15
CA LYS A 922 -13.74 -1.56 -6.86
C LYS A 922 -14.60 -2.03 -5.70
N LEU A 923 -14.37 -3.28 -5.28
CA LEU A 923 -15.10 -3.92 -4.18
C LEU A 923 -15.01 -3.16 -2.84
N TRP A 924 -14.02 -2.29 -2.66
CA TRP A 924 -13.90 -1.49 -1.43
C TRP A 924 -14.90 -0.35 -1.33
N LYS A 925 -15.55 0.03 -2.43
CA LYS A 925 -16.65 0.99 -2.36
C LYS A 925 -17.76 0.39 -1.49
N PRO A 926 -18.30 1.12 -0.49
CA PRO A 926 -19.40 0.60 0.32
C PRO A 926 -20.63 0.24 -0.51
N PHE A 927 -20.89 1.00 -1.58
CA PHE A 927 -22.01 0.77 -2.48
C PHE A 927 -21.65 1.16 -3.92
N PHE A 928 -22.17 0.38 -4.87
CA PHE A 928 -22.45 0.75 -6.26
C PHE A 928 -23.52 -0.23 -6.78
N ILE A 929 -24.26 0.17 -7.80
CA ILE A 929 -25.36 -0.66 -8.35
C ILE A 929 -24.80 -2.01 -8.85
N GLY A 930 -25.38 -3.12 -8.40
CA GLY A 930 -24.95 -4.48 -8.79
C GLY A 930 -23.75 -5.05 -8.02
N ARG A 931 -23.23 -4.35 -7.01
CA ARG A 931 -22.04 -4.76 -6.24
C ARG A 931 -22.15 -6.14 -5.60
N ASP A 932 -23.22 -6.35 -4.83
CA ASP A 932 -23.37 -7.57 -4.04
C ASP A 932 -23.58 -8.81 -4.92
N ALA A 933 -24.34 -8.65 -6.00
CA ALA A 933 -24.52 -9.66 -7.02
C ALA A 933 -23.19 -9.99 -7.72
N PHE A 934 -22.38 -8.98 -8.06
CA PHE A 934 -21.05 -9.19 -8.65
C PHE A 934 -20.11 -9.96 -7.70
N ILE A 935 -20.09 -9.63 -6.41
CA ILE A 935 -19.28 -10.36 -5.41
C ILE A 935 -19.70 -11.83 -5.37
N THR A 936 -21.01 -12.09 -5.30
CA THR A 936 -21.59 -13.43 -5.27
C THR A 936 -21.22 -14.23 -6.53
N GLU A 937 -21.36 -13.64 -7.71
CA GLU A 937 -21.00 -14.29 -8.97
C GLU A 937 -19.49 -14.52 -9.09
N GLN A 938 -18.67 -13.57 -8.64
CA GLN A 938 -17.22 -13.68 -8.67
C GLN A 938 -16.73 -14.85 -7.80
N GLU A 939 -17.33 -15.09 -6.64
CA GLU A 939 -17.02 -16.24 -5.77
C GLU A 939 -17.43 -17.58 -6.41
N ALA A 940 -18.53 -17.60 -7.17
CA ALA A 940 -19.03 -18.78 -7.88
C ALA A 940 -18.41 -18.99 -9.28
N ARG A 941 -17.50 -18.11 -9.71
CA ARG A 941 -16.99 -18.04 -11.09
C ARG A 941 -16.29 -19.30 -11.58
N LYS A 942 -16.79 -19.87 -12.69
CA LYS A 942 -16.25 -21.10 -13.32
C LYS A 942 -15.67 -20.91 -14.72
N ARG A 943 -15.80 -19.72 -15.31
CA ARG A 943 -15.41 -19.42 -16.69
C ARG A 943 -14.45 -18.24 -16.79
N LYS A 944 -13.80 -18.08 -17.94
CA LYS A 944 -12.91 -16.96 -18.25
C LYS A 944 -12.69 -16.85 -19.75
N VAL A 945 -12.38 -15.64 -20.20
CA VAL A 945 -11.89 -15.41 -21.56
C VAL A 945 -10.38 -15.67 -21.61
N VAL A 946 -9.94 -16.44 -22.60
CA VAL A 946 -8.53 -16.64 -22.95
C VAL A 946 -8.24 -16.07 -24.33
N ARG A 947 -7.00 -15.66 -24.55
CA ARG A 947 -6.48 -15.33 -25.89
C ARG A 947 -5.78 -16.56 -26.44
N PHE A 948 -6.08 -16.96 -27.67
CA PHE A 948 -5.47 -18.10 -28.35
C PHE A 948 -4.91 -17.69 -29.71
N ARG A 949 -3.97 -18.48 -30.24
CA ARG A 949 -3.49 -18.39 -31.62
C ARG A 949 -3.50 -19.77 -32.23
N MET A 950 -3.97 -19.89 -33.47
CA MET A 950 -3.92 -21.14 -34.23
C MET A 950 -2.45 -21.56 -34.44
N ASP A 951 -2.16 -22.85 -34.33
CA ASP A 951 -0.79 -23.36 -34.46
C ASP A 951 -0.28 -23.33 -35.91
N GLU A 952 -1.19 -23.32 -36.89
CA GLU A 952 -0.90 -23.33 -38.33
C GLU A 952 -1.49 -22.11 -39.06
N LYS A 953 -0.82 -21.70 -40.16
CA LYS A 953 -1.34 -20.66 -41.08
C LYS A 953 -2.24 -21.29 -42.14
N GLY A 954 -3.15 -20.49 -42.71
CA GLY A 954 -4.01 -20.94 -43.81
C GLY A 954 -5.15 -21.88 -43.38
N VAL A 955 -5.29 -22.14 -42.08
CA VAL A 955 -6.45 -22.82 -41.51
C VAL A 955 -7.70 -21.96 -41.69
N ARG A 956 -8.88 -22.59 -41.63
CA ARG A 956 -10.16 -21.88 -41.70
C ARG A 956 -10.26 -20.92 -40.51
N ARG A 957 -10.70 -19.68 -40.74
CA ARG A 957 -10.93 -18.67 -39.69
C ARG A 957 -11.98 -19.20 -38.70
N PRO A 958 -11.65 -19.33 -37.41
CA PRO A 958 -12.66 -19.52 -36.38
C PRO A 958 -13.68 -18.39 -36.36
N GLU A 959 -14.95 -18.74 -36.20
CA GLU A 959 -16.06 -17.80 -36.09
C GLU A 959 -16.63 -17.80 -34.67
N THR A 960 -17.33 -16.72 -34.30
CA THR A 960 -18.05 -16.64 -33.02
C THR A 960 -19.05 -17.79 -32.92
N GLY A 961 -18.99 -18.55 -31.83
CA GLY A 961 -19.80 -19.75 -31.61
C GLY A 961 -19.10 -21.07 -31.94
N ASP A 962 -17.94 -21.06 -32.59
CA ASP A 962 -17.21 -22.29 -32.89
C ASP A 962 -16.78 -23.01 -31.60
N PRO A 963 -17.01 -24.33 -31.48
CA PRO A 963 -16.65 -25.10 -30.28
C PRO A 963 -15.13 -25.14 -30.03
N ILE A 964 -14.74 -24.86 -28.79
CA ILE A 964 -13.39 -25.08 -28.28
C ILE A 964 -13.37 -26.41 -27.51
N MET A 965 -12.43 -27.28 -27.86
CA MET A 965 -12.28 -28.61 -27.31
C MET A 965 -10.93 -28.82 -26.60
N ASP A 966 -10.91 -29.78 -25.67
CA ASP A 966 -9.69 -30.33 -25.12
C ASP A 966 -9.09 -31.42 -26.03
N TRP A 967 -7.93 -31.95 -25.66
CA TRP A 967 -7.22 -32.99 -26.42
C TRP A 967 -8.00 -34.31 -26.54
N ARG A 968 -9.04 -34.53 -25.72
CA ARG A 968 -9.92 -35.71 -25.78
C ARG A 968 -11.12 -35.49 -26.70
N GLY A 969 -11.23 -34.31 -27.32
CA GLY A 969 -12.36 -33.93 -28.16
C GLY A 969 -13.60 -33.52 -27.36
N LYS A 970 -13.49 -33.26 -26.04
CA LYS A 970 -14.60 -32.75 -25.25
C LYS A 970 -14.75 -31.25 -25.51
N VAL A 971 -15.95 -30.79 -25.85
CA VAL A 971 -16.27 -29.35 -25.90
C VAL A 971 -16.16 -28.77 -24.49
N ILE A 972 -15.26 -27.82 -24.32
CA ILE A 972 -14.98 -27.13 -23.07
C ILE A 972 -15.34 -25.65 -23.14
N GLY A 973 -15.51 -25.08 -24.33
CA GLY A 973 -15.73 -23.65 -24.50
C GLY A 973 -16.22 -23.28 -25.88
N THR A 974 -16.22 -21.98 -26.16
CA THR A 974 -16.64 -21.41 -27.45
C THR A 974 -15.75 -20.24 -27.84
N VAL A 975 -15.53 -20.07 -29.14
CA VAL A 975 -14.84 -18.90 -29.71
C VAL A 975 -15.77 -17.70 -29.64
N THR A 976 -15.26 -16.57 -29.16
CA THR A 976 -16.03 -15.32 -29.05
C THR A 976 -15.63 -14.32 -30.14
N SER A 977 -14.34 -14.27 -30.48
CA SER A 977 -13.79 -13.39 -31.53
C SER A 977 -12.56 -14.01 -32.17
N CYS A 978 -12.28 -13.68 -33.44
CA CYS A 978 -11.04 -14.07 -34.11
C CYS A 978 -10.65 -13.06 -35.19
N ALA A 979 -9.35 -12.77 -35.30
CA ALA A 979 -8.76 -11.89 -36.29
C ALA A 979 -7.42 -12.45 -36.79
N ILE A 980 -6.87 -11.83 -37.83
CA ILE A 980 -5.51 -12.11 -38.29
C ILE A 980 -4.51 -11.26 -37.50
N ASP A 981 -3.37 -11.85 -37.13
CA ASP A 981 -2.24 -11.14 -36.51
C ASP A 981 -1.22 -10.66 -37.56
N ARG A 982 -0.23 -9.88 -37.10
CA ARG A 982 0.83 -9.32 -37.97
C ARG A 982 1.66 -10.37 -38.71
N GLU A 983 1.75 -11.59 -38.18
CA GLU A 983 2.51 -12.69 -38.77
C GLU A 983 1.66 -13.52 -39.74
N GLY A 984 0.38 -13.18 -39.90
CA GLY A 984 -0.57 -13.89 -40.75
C GLY A 984 -1.17 -15.14 -40.09
N TYR A 985 -1.03 -15.29 -38.78
CA TYR A 985 -1.75 -16.33 -38.01
C TYR A 985 -3.11 -15.82 -37.57
N LEU A 986 -4.01 -16.76 -37.33
CA LEU A 986 -5.31 -16.45 -36.74
C LEU A 986 -5.19 -16.43 -35.22
N LEU A 987 -5.56 -15.32 -34.62
CA LEU A 987 -5.57 -15.08 -33.18
C LEU A 987 -7.00 -14.75 -32.75
N GLY A 988 -7.44 -15.30 -31.63
CA GLY A 988 -8.80 -15.08 -31.16
C GLY A 988 -8.95 -15.06 -29.66
N LEU A 989 -10.18 -14.78 -29.24
CA LEU A 989 -10.66 -14.86 -27.88
C LEU A 989 -11.66 -16.01 -27.76
N GLY A 990 -11.62 -16.69 -26.63
CA GLY A 990 -12.51 -17.82 -26.37
C GLY A 990 -12.88 -17.92 -24.90
N LEU A 991 -14.14 -18.28 -24.65
CA LEU A 991 -14.66 -18.54 -23.32
C LEU A 991 -14.37 -19.98 -22.94
N VAL A 992 -13.62 -20.19 -21.84
CA VAL A 992 -13.23 -21.51 -21.36
C VAL A 992 -13.36 -21.61 -19.83
N PRO A 993 -13.31 -22.80 -19.23
CA PRO A 993 -13.34 -22.97 -17.79
C PRO A 993 -12.10 -22.40 -17.10
N THR A 994 -12.23 -21.92 -15.87
CA THR A 994 -11.12 -21.37 -15.08
C THR A 994 -10.01 -22.40 -14.79
N SER A 995 -10.35 -23.69 -14.87
CA SER A 995 -9.43 -24.82 -14.74
C SER A 995 -8.35 -24.87 -15.83
N ILE A 996 -8.68 -24.43 -17.06
CA ILE A 996 -7.76 -24.42 -18.20
C ILE A 996 -6.57 -23.48 -17.91
N LYS A 997 -5.34 -23.96 -18.09
CA LYS A 997 -4.10 -23.23 -17.86
C LYS A 997 -3.43 -22.89 -19.19
N ARG A 998 -2.55 -21.88 -19.18
CA ARG A 998 -1.81 -21.44 -20.38
C ARG A 998 -1.03 -22.55 -21.09
N LYS A 999 -0.57 -23.54 -20.34
CA LYS A 999 0.18 -24.70 -20.87
C LYS A 999 -0.70 -25.72 -21.58
N ASP A 1000 -2.01 -25.63 -21.41
CA ASP A 1000 -2.95 -26.58 -22.02
C ASP A 1000 -3.13 -26.22 -23.50
N LYS A 1001 -3.39 -27.24 -24.33
CA LYS A 1001 -3.69 -27.08 -25.75
C LYS A 1001 -5.21 -27.01 -25.97
N LEU A 1002 -5.61 -26.18 -26.92
CA LEU A 1002 -7.00 -26.06 -27.37
C LEU A 1002 -7.13 -26.63 -28.79
N TYR A 1003 -8.31 -27.12 -29.13
CA TYR A 1003 -8.65 -27.58 -30.47
C TYR A 1003 -9.95 -26.90 -30.88
N ILE A 1004 -9.97 -26.19 -32.01
CA ILE A 1004 -11.12 -25.39 -32.43
C ILE A 1004 -11.78 -26.07 -33.61
N TYR A 1005 -13.09 -26.31 -33.51
CA TYR A 1005 -13.88 -26.91 -34.58
C TYR A 1005 -14.52 -25.81 -35.43
N GLN A 1006 -13.97 -25.53 -36.61
CA GLN A 1006 -14.52 -24.45 -37.47
C GLN A 1006 -15.73 -24.94 -38.28
N LEU A 1007 -16.93 -24.64 -37.79
CA LEU A 1007 -18.20 -25.05 -38.40
C LEU A 1007 -18.39 -24.39 -39.77
N GLY A 1008 -17.94 -23.13 -39.89
CA GLY A 1008 -18.01 -22.38 -41.13
C GLY A 1008 -19.31 -21.68 -41.38
N GLY A 1009 -19.23 -20.37 -41.67
CA GLY A 1009 -20.30 -19.37 -41.71
C GLY A 1009 -21.49 -19.56 -42.65
N GLY A 1010 -22.08 -20.75 -42.68
CA GLY A 1010 -23.30 -21.08 -43.39
C GLY A 1010 -23.98 -22.39 -42.94
N GLN A 1011 -23.38 -23.18 -42.05
CA GLN A 1011 -23.98 -24.44 -41.55
C GLN A 1011 -23.94 -24.52 -40.02
N ARG A 1012 -24.90 -23.89 -39.34
CA ARG A 1012 -25.11 -24.08 -37.88
C ARG A 1012 -25.64 -25.47 -37.50
N ASN A 1013 -25.96 -26.31 -38.49
CA ASN A 1013 -26.39 -27.70 -38.28
C ASN A 1013 -25.39 -28.65 -38.96
N LEU A 1014 -24.41 -29.15 -38.20
CA LEU A 1014 -23.72 -30.38 -38.57
C LEU A 1014 -24.75 -31.50 -38.67
N ARG A 1015 -25.17 -31.85 -39.89
CA ARG A 1015 -25.80 -33.15 -40.11
C ARG A 1015 -24.70 -34.20 -40.00
N VAL A 1016 -24.41 -34.65 -38.77
CA VAL A 1016 -23.63 -35.87 -38.57
C VAL A 1016 -24.39 -36.98 -39.30
N PRO A 1017 -23.81 -37.58 -40.37
CA PRO A 1017 -24.49 -38.64 -41.09
C PRO A 1017 -24.75 -39.79 -40.11
N LYS A 1018 -25.95 -40.38 -40.11
CA LYS A 1018 -26.29 -41.56 -39.27
C LYS A 1018 -25.30 -42.73 -39.44
N ALA A 1019 -24.52 -42.75 -40.53
CA ALA A 1019 -23.39 -43.64 -40.74
C ALA A 1019 -22.27 -42.90 -41.52
N ILE A 1020 -21.04 -42.94 -40.99
CA ILE A 1020 -19.84 -42.46 -41.69
C ILE A 1020 -19.36 -43.58 -42.62
N LYS A 1021 -19.25 -43.30 -43.91
CA LYS A 1021 -18.69 -44.26 -44.89
C LYS A 1021 -17.17 -44.14 -44.91
N THR A 1022 -16.48 -45.27 -45.08
CA THR A 1022 -15.02 -45.30 -45.32
C THR A 1022 -14.69 -44.42 -46.52
N GLY A 1023 -13.75 -43.46 -46.34
CA GLY A 1023 -13.37 -42.47 -47.37
C GLY A 1023 -14.10 -41.12 -47.29
N ALA A 1024 -15.06 -40.95 -46.36
CA ALA A 1024 -15.68 -39.65 -46.12
C ALA A 1024 -14.68 -38.65 -45.53
N ARG A 1025 -14.65 -37.42 -46.07
CA ARG A 1025 -13.87 -36.32 -45.50
C ARG A 1025 -14.68 -35.64 -44.40
N MET A 1026 -14.12 -35.56 -43.20
CA MET A 1026 -14.71 -34.88 -42.06
C MET A 1026 -13.83 -33.67 -41.70
N PRO A 1027 -14.41 -32.52 -41.34
CA PRO A 1027 -13.64 -31.43 -40.74
C PRO A 1027 -13.01 -31.94 -39.44
N MET A 1028 -11.70 -31.77 -39.31
CA MET A 1028 -10.98 -32.02 -38.07
C MET A 1028 -10.73 -30.69 -37.38
N PRO A 1029 -10.78 -30.63 -36.03
CA PRO A 1029 -10.46 -29.41 -35.33
C PRO A 1029 -8.96 -29.10 -35.42
N ASP A 1030 -8.66 -27.82 -35.63
CA ASP A 1030 -7.29 -27.33 -35.69
C ASP A 1030 -6.77 -26.98 -34.30
N ALA A 1031 -5.48 -27.23 -34.07
CA ALA A 1031 -4.84 -26.94 -32.79
C ALA A 1031 -4.61 -25.44 -32.59
N ALA A 1032 -4.76 -24.98 -31.35
CA ALA A 1032 -4.49 -23.62 -30.92
C ALA A 1032 -3.74 -23.57 -29.58
N SER A 1033 -2.84 -22.60 -29.48
CA SER A 1033 -2.04 -22.32 -28.28
C SER A 1033 -2.61 -21.14 -27.49
N ILE A 1034 -2.67 -21.29 -26.16
CA ILE A 1034 -3.12 -20.22 -25.27
C ILE A 1034 -1.98 -19.21 -25.05
N LEU A 1035 -2.27 -17.95 -25.35
CA LEU A 1035 -1.37 -16.82 -25.15
C LEU A 1035 -1.58 -16.19 -23.77
N THR A 1036 -0.70 -15.26 -23.38
CA THR A 1036 -1.04 -14.33 -22.29
C THR A 1036 -2.30 -13.56 -22.65
N ARG A 1037 -3.18 -13.27 -21.67
CA ARG A 1037 -4.45 -12.55 -21.91
C ARG A 1037 -4.20 -11.23 -22.63
N PHE A 1038 -3.23 -10.46 -22.14
CA PHE A 1038 -2.72 -9.24 -22.78
C PHE A 1038 -1.30 -9.48 -23.30
N PRO A 1039 -0.90 -8.89 -24.44
CA PRO A 1039 0.48 -8.92 -24.91
C PRO A 1039 1.46 -8.47 -23.81
N GLN A 1040 2.58 -9.17 -23.64
CA GLN A 1040 3.64 -8.70 -22.75
C GLN A 1040 4.32 -7.48 -23.38
N LYS A 1041 4.66 -6.50 -22.55
CA LYS A 1041 5.26 -5.23 -22.98
C LYS A 1041 6.67 -5.37 -23.52
#